data_AF-A0A0G0PMU3-F1
#
_entry.id   AF-A0A0G0PMU3-F1
#
_cell.length_a   1.000
_cell.length_b   1.000
_cell.length_c   1.000
_cell.angle_alpha   90.00
_cell.angle_beta   90.00
_cell.angle_gamma   90.00
#
_symmetry.space_group_name_H-M   'P 1'
#
loop_
_entity.id
_entity.type
_entity.pdbx_description
1 polymer ?
#
loop_
_entity_poly.entity_id
_entity_poly.type
_entity_poly.pdbx_seq_one_letter_code
_entity_poly.pdbx_strand_id
1 'polypeptide(L)'
;MKKGQLLVETIIGVGVIGILLSAIIPLFLVGVKGTSETGKSDVAKMLTQETVEAAKQLKEENWNNIYRVNKAVPYHIEKNVDSWQIIENSETVNLNNISFNRRIVIDNVSRTIVNGAGEIEETYNALRDDPSTQKITVTVAWPGSTGISSIDYFSRWANSRFLQTDWSGGSGAITWQDPPANKFYSTTTNFVPSGDIDSVTVPGSLRLGQIPGGGAVPYGNEFVSNSVTTIYRLNNPAYRLAMRFTAQKSGSVNQLRFYIHAVSRGNQVYYRYGLQADNPLNPGNPSGTYISSATANFSATGWQTVNLPSPAAVTAGGIYYFVVQYDSGSPPAGNRYIDIRSTSPVAGIVPQNDQPDPAANTLRYNGVSWQIRNSQPLYVLGFNDGTFEGNPYDNRATRSIYGNNFEGETFSLPMNKTVSGVGLYMALSSNQEPNDSLYVTLQDITAGTTLINNETFLATPTGIGTTFAWRTHNFNSAVNLTAGSQYRLYFSSPGSSSNRNYLMLNVSNPNSAPYNDINWLGANAFTTRSANGGLNFTDSPFIDLSYYLLVSGSLYALNGEIISSSLDSGNSQGGGFHYMVVNLNEALNANTKVYVQLAANNDNITWNYQGPAGTGGPLDWYELATGETTHSWNIRTGLYDASTVQPSRYLRYKIRLVTTDQTITPKVDLIKINWSK
;
A
#
# COMPACT_ATOMS: atom_id res chain seq x y z
N MET A 1 61.05 -85.80 52.00
CA MET A 1 60.06 -85.07 51.19
C MET A 1 60.50 -83.62 50.99
N LYS A 2 61.34 -83.29 50.00
CA LYS A 2 61.69 -81.89 49.65
C LYS A 2 62.01 -81.63 48.15
N LYS A 3 61.92 -82.64 47.27
CA LYS A 3 62.28 -82.49 45.83
C LYS A 3 61.10 -82.54 44.84
N GLY A 4 59.94 -83.09 45.21
CA GLY A 4 58.75 -83.16 44.33
C GLY A 4 57.78 -81.97 44.45
N GLN A 5 57.73 -81.33 45.62
CA GLN A 5 56.86 -80.17 45.87
C GLN A 5 57.30 -78.94 45.07
N LEU A 6 58.61 -78.73 44.90
CA LEU A 6 59.18 -77.65 44.09
C LEU A 6 58.76 -77.76 42.61
N LEU A 7 58.68 -78.98 42.07
CA LEU A 7 58.30 -79.21 40.68
C LEU A 7 56.81 -78.89 40.45
N VAL A 8 55.94 -79.34 41.35
CA VAL A 8 54.50 -79.06 41.29
C VAL A 8 54.22 -77.57 41.49
N GLU A 9 54.91 -76.92 42.42
CA GLU A 9 54.79 -75.49 42.68
C GLU A 9 55.30 -74.64 41.49
N THR A 10 56.33 -75.12 40.79
CA THR A 10 56.80 -74.49 39.54
C THR A 10 55.80 -74.69 38.39
N ILE A 11 55.20 -75.88 38.24
CA ILE A 11 54.20 -76.14 37.19
C ILE A 11 52.91 -75.34 37.44
N ILE A 12 52.43 -75.28 38.68
CA ILE A 12 51.27 -74.46 39.05
C ILE A 12 51.61 -72.97 38.88
N GLY A 13 52.81 -72.54 39.29
CA GLY A 13 53.29 -71.17 39.09
C GLY A 13 53.32 -70.76 37.62
N VAL A 14 53.88 -71.60 36.74
CA VAL A 14 53.91 -71.37 35.29
C VAL A 14 52.51 -71.44 34.67
N GLY A 15 51.65 -72.32 35.15
CA GLY A 15 50.25 -72.42 34.71
C GLY A 15 49.42 -71.18 35.06
N VAL A 16 49.56 -70.68 36.30
CA VAL A 16 48.89 -69.45 36.75
C VAL A 16 49.44 -68.22 36.03
N ILE A 17 50.76 -68.13 35.82
CA ILE A 17 51.37 -67.07 35.01
C ILE A 17 50.88 -67.14 33.56
N GLY A 18 50.74 -68.35 32.97
CA GLY A 18 50.21 -68.53 31.62
C GLY A 18 48.77 -68.04 31.47
N ILE A 19 47.90 -68.36 32.43
CA ILE A 19 46.50 -67.89 32.44
C ILE A 19 46.45 -66.35 32.61
N LEU A 20 47.24 -65.80 33.54
CA LEU A 20 47.31 -64.35 33.75
C LEU A 20 47.83 -63.61 32.52
N LEU A 21 48.90 -64.10 31.88
CA LEU A 21 49.44 -63.51 30.65
C LEU A 21 48.42 -63.56 29.51
N SER A 22 47.67 -64.65 29.38
CA SER A 22 46.63 -64.78 28.35
C SER A 22 45.48 -63.78 28.50
N ALA A 23 45.17 -63.36 29.73
CA ALA A 23 44.15 -62.36 30.02
C ALA A 23 44.67 -60.91 29.94
N ILE A 24 45.95 -60.67 30.29
CA ILE A 24 46.56 -59.33 30.35
C ILE A 24 46.96 -58.82 28.96
N ILE A 25 47.49 -59.68 28.09
CA ILE A 25 47.97 -59.27 26.75
C ILE A 25 46.86 -58.63 25.89
N PRO A 26 45.63 -59.18 25.81
CA PRO A 26 44.53 -58.55 25.08
C PRO A 26 44.13 -57.19 25.64
N LEU A 27 44.09 -57.02 26.97
CA LEU A 27 43.75 -55.75 27.62
C LEU A 27 44.80 -54.67 27.34
N PHE A 28 46.08 -55.04 27.38
CA PHE A 28 47.17 -54.14 27.01
C PHE A 28 47.08 -53.73 25.53
N LEU A 29 46.81 -54.68 24.63
CA LEU A 29 46.62 -54.40 23.20
C LEU A 29 45.41 -53.50 22.93
N VAL A 30 44.30 -53.68 23.64
CA VAL A 30 43.12 -52.80 23.53
C VAL A 30 43.45 -51.41 24.06
N GLY A 31 44.20 -51.28 25.16
CA GLY A 31 44.66 -50.01 25.70
C GLY A 31 45.55 -49.24 24.72
N VAL A 32 46.57 -49.90 24.15
CA VAL A 32 47.48 -49.30 23.15
C VAL A 32 46.73 -48.89 21.88
N LYS A 33 45.81 -49.75 21.39
CA LYS A 33 44.94 -49.42 20.26
C LYS A 33 44.03 -48.22 20.57
N GLY A 34 43.42 -48.18 21.75
CA GLY A 34 42.57 -47.07 22.20
C GLY A 34 43.32 -45.75 22.28
N THR A 35 44.54 -45.74 22.83
CA THR A 35 45.40 -44.55 22.86
C THR A 35 45.83 -44.11 21.46
N SER A 36 46.09 -45.07 20.56
CA SER A 36 46.44 -44.77 19.17
C SER A 36 45.26 -44.17 18.40
N GLU A 37 44.05 -44.73 18.54
CA GLU A 37 42.84 -44.20 17.91
C GLU A 37 42.44 -42.83 18.48
N THR A 38 42.63 -42.61 19.79
CA THR A 38 42.41 -41.28 20.39
C THR A 38 43.39 -40.25 19.83
N GLY A 39 44.68 -40.62 19.68
CA GLY A 39 45.68 -39.75 19.06
C GLY A 39 45.34 -39.40 17.60
N LYS A 40 44.82 -40.36 16.81
CA LYS A 40 44.33 -40.10 15.45
C LYS A 40 43.12 -39.18 15.45
N SER A 41 42.18 -39.40 16.37
CA SER A 41 41.00 -38.57 16.54
C SER A 41 41.34 -37.12 16.88
N ASP A 42 42.35 -36.88 17.71
CA ASP A 42 42.73 -35.51 18.10
C ASP A 42 43.43 -34.76 16.96
N VAL A 43 44.29 -35.45 16.19
CA VAL A 43 44.85 -34.90 14.94
C VAL A 43 43.74 -34.58 13.93
N ALA A 44 42.77 -35.48 13.76
CA ALA A 44 41.65 -35.24 12.86
C ALA A 44 40.80 -34.02 13.29
N LYS A 45 40.54 -33.83 14.59
CA LYS A 45 39.84 -32.63 15.10
C LYS A 45 40.61 -31.35 14.82
N MET A 46 41.94 -31.34 15.01
CA MET A 46 42.77 -30.17 14.68
C MET A 46 42.70 -29.85 13.18
N LEU A 47 42.80 -30.86 12.31
CA LEU A 47 42.66 -30.67 10.86
C LEU A 47 41.25 -30.17 10.48
N THR A 48 40.20 -30.66 11.14
CA THR A 48 38.83 -30.16 10.95
C THR A 48 38.72 -28.69 11.35
N GLN A 49 39.25 -28.30 12.51
CA GLN A 49 39.25 -26.92 12.98
C GLN A 49 40.04 -26.00 12.05
N GLU A 50 41.24 -26.42 11.62
CA GLU A 50 42.06 -25.69 10.66
C GLU A 50 41.28 -25.42 9.36
N THR A 51 40.61 -26.44 8.81
CA THR A 51 39.81 -26.27 7.58
C THR A 51 38.62 -25.36 7.79
N VAL A 52 37.93 -25.42 8.94
CA VAL A 52 36.83 -24.49 9.26
C VAL A 52 37.34 -23.06 9.34
N GLU A 53 38.48 -22.81 10.00
CA GLU A 53 39.07 -21.47 10.09
C GLU A 53 39.57 -20.95 8.73
N ALA A 54 40.19 -21.80 7.91
CA ALA A 54 40.57 -21.45 6.54
C ALA A 54 39.35 -21.12 5.67
N ALA A 55 38.26 -21.89 5.82
CA ALA A 55 36.99 -21.62 5.13
C ALA A 55 36.35 -20.31 5.60
N LYS A 56 36.44 -19.97 6.90
CA LYS A 56 36.01 -18.67 7.41
C LYS A 56 36.84 -17.55 6.80
N GLN A 57 38.15 -17.74 6.64
CA GLN A 57 39.02 -16.73 6.05
C GLN A 57 38.67 -16.46 4.58
N LEU A 58 38.42 -17.52 3.79
CA LEU A 58 37.88 -17.42 2.42
C LEU A 58 36.56 -16.64 2.37
N LYS A 59 35.65 -16.92 3.31
CA LYS A 59 34.35 -16.26 3.45
C LYS A 59 34.49 -14.77 3.77
N GLU A 60 35.41 -14.40 4.67
CA GLU A 60 35.68 -13.00 5.04
C GLU A 60 36.41 -12.23 3.93
N GLU A 61 37.20 -12.90 3.10
CA GLU A 61 37.87 -12.29 1.95
C GLU A 61 36.86 -11.95 0.84
N ASN A 62 36.04 -12.92 0.42
CA ASN A 62 34.94 -12.70 -0.52
C ASN A 62 33.89 -13.80 -0.35
N TRP A 63 32.64 -13.44 -0.05
CA TRP A 63 31.54 -14.40 0.11
C TRP A 63 31.38 -15.34 -1.08
N ASN A 64 31.66 -14.86 -2.31
CA ASN A 64 31.56 -15.66 -3.52
C ASN A 64 32.53 -16.84 -3.56
N ASN A 65 33.65 -16.80 -2.82
CA ASN A 65 34.61 -17.90 -2.72
C ASN A 65 33.96 -19.18 -2.14
N ILE A 66 32.91 -19.02 -1.32
CA ILE A 66 32.14 -20.13 -0.74
C ILE A 66 30.78 -20.27 -1.43
N TYR A 67 30.13 -19.16 -1.80
CA TYR A 67 28.77 -19.20 -2.32
C TYR A 67 28.66 -19.78 -3.74
N ARG A 68 29.67 -19.62 -4.61
CA ARG A 68 29.56 -20.00 -6.04
C ARG A 68 30.12 -21.37 -6.40
N VAL A 69 30.70 -22.10 -5.46
CA VAL A 69 31.18 -23.47 -5.73
C VAL A 69 30.02 -24.43 -6.03
N ASN A 70 30.30 -25.53 -6.72
CA ASN A 70 29.30 -26.56 -6.94
C ASN A 70 28.85 -27.14 -5.59
N LYS A 71 27.54 -27.24 -5.41
CA LYS A 71 26.95 -27.71 -4.15
C LYS A 71 27.02 -29.22 -4.07
N ALA A 72 27.10 -29.75 -2.84
CA ALA A 72 27.20 -31.18 -2.56
C ALA A 72 28.42 -31.90 -3.17
N VAL A 73 29.48 -31.16 -3.55
CA VAL A 73 30.73 -31.68 -4.10
C VAL A 73 31.86 -31.56 -3.06
N PRO A 74 32.80 -32.52 -2.96
CA PRO A 74 33.93 -32.41 -2.06
C PRO A 74 35.00 -31.44 -2.59
N TYR A 75 35.50 -30.59 -1.72
CA TYR A 75 36.60 -29.67 -1.94
C TYR A 75 37.69 -29.84 -0.87
N HIS A 76 38.83 -29.20 -1.07
CA HIS A 76 39.83 -28.92 -0.05
C HIS A 76 40.29 -27.45 -0.14
N ILE A 77 40.96 -26.96 0.89
CA ILE A 77 41.42 -25.57 0.97
C ILE A 77 42.94 -25.59 1.10
N GLU A 78 43.62 -24.90 0.18
CA GLU A 78 45.07 -24.76 0.19
C GLU A 78 45.49 -23.29 0.10
N LYS A 79 46.72 -23.00 0.52
CA LYS A 79 47.29 -21.66 0.51
C LYS A 79 48.06 -21.43 -0.79
N ASN A 80 47.67 -20.40 -1.56
CA ASN A 80 48.37 -19.93 -2.74
C ASN A 80 49.09 -18.61 -2.45
N VAL A 81 50.40 -18.68 -2.21
CA VAL A 81 51.30 -17.56 -1.89
C VAL A 81 50.80 -16.72 -0.70
N ASP A 82 49.87 -15.79 -0.92
CA ASP A 82 49.29 -14.88 0.07
C ASP A 82 47.76 -14.99 0.25
N SER A 83 47.09 -15.90 -0.47
CA SER A 83 45.63 -16.09 -0.43
C SER A 83 45.26 -17.54 -0.17
N TRP A 84 44.08 -17.79 0.41
CA TRP A 84 43.51 -19.14 0.45
C TRP A 84 42.73 -19.38 -0.84
N GLN A 85 42.73 -20.62 -1.32
CA GLN A 85 41.90 -21.04 -2.44
C GLN A 85 41.18 -22.34 -2.14
N ILE A 86 39.99 -22.50 -2.71
CA ILE A 86 39.19 -23.72 -2.62
C ILE A 86 39.32 -24.51 -3.93
N ILE A 87 39.67 -25.79 -3.83
CA ILE A 87 39.94 -26.66 -4.98
C ILE A 87 39.08 -27.91 -4.88
N GLU A 88 38.51 -28.31 -6.01
CA GLU A 88 37.65 -29.49 -6.10
C GLU A 88 38.45 -30.77 -5.80
N ASN A 89 37.77 -31.76 -5.24
CA ASN A 89 38.28 -33.02 -4.68
C ASN A 89 38.82 -32.92 -3.25
N SER A 90 38.86 -34.08 -2.59
CA SER A 90 39.45 -34.25 -1.25
C SER A 90 40.98 -34.29 -1.33
N GLU A 91 41.65 -33.82 -0.28
CA GLU A 91 43.11 -33.90 -0.19
C GLU A 91 43.57 -35.01 0.77
N THR A 92 44.83 -35.43 0.61
CA THR A 92 45.48 -36.36 1.53
C THR A 92 46.60 -35.67 2.28
N VAL A 93 46.48 -35.59 3.60
CA VAL A 93 47.45 -34.98 4.50
C VAL A 93 48.17 -36.08 5.28
N ASN A 94 49.49 -36.18 5.12
CA ASN A 94 50.30 -37.17 5.83
C ASN A 94 50.90 -36.56 7.10
N LEU A 95 50.47 -37.04 8.28
CA LEU A 95 50.99 -36.63 9.58
C LEU A 95 51.28 -37.86 10.43
N ASN A 96 52.42 -37.88 11.12
CA ASN A 96 52.82 -38.99 12.00
C ASN A 96 52.74 -40.38 11.33
N ASN A 97 53.13 -40.47 10.04
CA ASN A 97 53.03 -41.67 9.18
C ASN A 97 51.61 -42.21 8.97
N ILE A 98 50.58 -41.37 9.12
CA ILE A 98 49.18 -41.69 8.85
C ILE A 98 48.66 -40.74 7.76
N SER A 99 47.97 -41.31 6.77
CA SER A 99 47.32 -40.55 5.69
C SER A 99 45.90 -40.19 6.07
N PHE A 100 45.63 -38.91 6.29
CA PHE A 100 44.29 -38.38 6.55
C PHE A 100 43.66 -37.88 5.25
N ASN A 101 42.45 -38.31 4.93
CA ASN A 101 41.65 -37.77 3.84
C ASN A 101 40.77 -36.63 4.38
N ARG A 102 40.99 -35.42 3.88
CA ARG A 102 40.32 -34.20 4.33
C ARG A 102 39.46 -33.64 3.21
N ARG A 103 38.22 -33.27 3.53
CA ARG A 103 37.29 -32.64 2.59
C ARG A 103 36.36 -31.65 3.27
N ILE A 104 35.92 -30.66 2.51
CA ILE A 104 34.85 -29.71 2.84
C ILE A 104 33.75 -29.82 1.77
N VAL A 105 32.50 -29.85 2.20
CA VAL A 105 31.31 -29.84 1.34
C VAL A 105 30.48 -28.61 1.70
N ILE A 106 29.98 -27.90 0.67
CA ILE A 106 29.23 -26.65 0.82
C ILE A 106 27.84 -26.86 0.22
N ASP A 107 26.80 -26.58 1.01
CA ASP A 107 25.40 -26.77 0.63
C ASP A 107 24.58 -25.47 0.81
N ASN A 108 23.60 -25.28 -0.07
CA ASN A 108 22.60 -24.23 0.09
C ASN A 108 21.66 -24.54 1.27
N VAL A 109 21.08 -23.48 1.81
CA VAL A 109 20.04 -23.58 2.85
C VAL A 109 18.84 -22.74 2.45
N SER A 110 17.66 -23.11 2.93
CA SER A 110 16.42 -22.34 2.77
C SER A 110 15.83 -22.00 4.14
N ARG A 111 14.90 -21.05 4.18
CA ARG A 111 14.24 -20.63 5.43
C ARG A 111 12.73 -20.76 5.41
N THR A 112 12.15 -20.88 6.60
CA THR A 112 10.70 -21.08 6.79
C THR A 112 9.86 -19.88 6.33
N ILE A 113 10.46 -18.68 6.18
CA ILE A 113 9.81 -17.46 5.70
C ILE A 113 10.55 -16.93 4.46
N VAL A 114 9.82 -16.27 3.56
CA VAL A 114 10.38 -15.63 2.36
C VAL A 114 11.37 -14.51 2.70
N ASN A 115 12.26 -14.16 1.75
CA ASN A 115 13.27 -13.10 1.88
C ASN A 115 14.36 -13.36 2.95
N GLY A 116 14.68 -14.62 3.24
CA GLY A 116 15.77 -14.95 4.16
C GLY A 116 15.43 -14.71 5.64
N ALA A 117 14.15 -14.68 6.01
CA ALA A 117 13.68 -14.59 7.38
C ALA A 117 13.27 -15.98 7.94
N GLY A 118 13.22 -16.12 9.26
CA GLY A 118 12.82 -17.38 9.91
C GLY A 118 13.97 -18.37 10.11
N GLU A 119 13.62 -19.59 10.52
CA GLU A 119 14.55 -20.68 10.84
C GLU A 119 15.06 -21.37 9.57
N ILE A 120 16.26 -21.98 9.64
CA ILE A 120 16.82 -22.79 8.54
C ILE A 120 16.03 -24.09 8.43
N GLU A 121 15.55 -24.42 7.23
CA GLU A 121 14.79 -25.64 6.97
C GLU A 121 15.72 -26.88 6.94
N GLU A 122 15.23 -28.01 7.45
CA GLU A 122 15.98 -29.28 7.42
C GLU A 122 16.17 -29.82 5.99
N THR A 123 15.19 -29.57 5.11
CA THR A 123 15.22 -29.93 3.69
C THR A 123 15.21 -28.67 2.84
N TYR A 124 16.16 -28.55 1.92
CA TYR A 124 16.32 -27.37 1.07
C TYR A 124 15.11 -27.16 0.13
N ASN A 125 14.59 -25.93 0.11
CA ASN A 125 13.51 -25.47 -0.76
C ASN A 125 13.99 -24.34 -1.67
N ALA A 126 14.06 -24.61 -2.97
CA ALA A 126 14.55 -23.65 -3.97
C ALA A 126 13.71 -22.36 -4.09
N LEU A 127 12.43 -22.37 -3.70
CA LEU A 127 11.58 -21.16 -3.72
C LEU A 127 11.88 -20.20 -2.55
N ARG A 128 12.60 -20.66 -1.53
CA ARG A 128 12.97 -19.92 -0.32
C ARG A 128 14.46 -20.02 -0.01
N ASP A 129 15.26 -20.13 -1.05
CA ASP A 129 16.72 -20.11 -0.95
C ASP A 129 17.18 -18.90 -0.12
N ASP A 130 18.08 -19.15 0.85
CA ASP A 130 18.78 -18.09 1.58
C ASP A 130 20.19 -17.94 1.01
N PRO A 131 20.40 -17.03 0.03
CA PRO A 131 21.71 -16.82 -0.57
C PRO A 131 22.73 -16.19 0.39
N SER A 132 22.31 -15.80 1.59
CA SER A 132 23.13 -15.15 2.60
C SER A 132 23.73 -16.12 3.61
N THR A 133 23.34 -17.40 3.57
CA THR A 133 23.81 -18.45 4.48
C THR A 133 24.17 -19.70 3.70
N GLN A 134 25.22 -20.40 4.11
CA GLN A 134 25.65 -21.68 3.53
C GLN A 134 25.96 -22.66 4.64
N LYS A 135 25.61 -23.93 4.43
CA LYS A 135 25.98 -25.03 5.32
C LYS A 135 27.32 -25.59 4.87
N ILE A 136 28.25 -25.72 5.82
CA ILE A 136 29.60 -26.21 5.60
C ILE A 136 29.76 -27.51 6.37
N THR A 137 30.16 -28.58 5.68
CA THR A 137 30.44 -29.87 6.30
C THR A 137 31.90 -30.25 6.04
N VAL A 138 32.74 -30.20 7.07
CA VAL A 138 34.14 -30.66 6.98
C VAL A 138 34.22 -32.08 7.48
N THR A 139 34.88 -32.98 6.74
CA THR A 139 35.12 -34.37 7.15
C THR A 139 36.61 -34.70 7.04
N VAL A 140 37.17 -35.29 8.10
CA VAL A 140 38.55 -35.82 8.10
C VAL A 140 38.51 -37.29 8.49
N ALA A 141 38.91 -38.17 7.56
CA ALA A 141 38.93 -39.62 7.74
C ALA A 141 40.36 -40.18 7.68
N TRP A 142 40.57 -41.35 8.29
CA TRP A 142 41.85 -42.09 8.25
C TRP A 142 41.57 -43.58 8.02
N PRO A 143 42.58 -44.39 7.61
CA PRO A 143 42.37 -45.81 7.33
C PRO A 143 41.71 -46.55 8.49
N GLY A 144 40.59 -47.21 8.20
CA GLY A 144 39.80 -47.96 9.19
C GLY A 144 38.76 -47.15 9.96
N SER A 145 38.57 -45.85 9.65
CA SER A 145 37.58 -44.96 10.28
C SER A 145 36.75 -44.23 9.24
N THR A 146 35.47 -43.97 9.55
CA THR A 146 34.61 -43.07 8.75
C THR A 146 34.96 -41.60 8.93
N GLY A 147 35.86 -41.29 9.87
CA GLY A 147 36.32 -39.94 10.17
C GLY A 147 35.43 -39.17 11.14
N ILE A 148 35.81 -37.92 11.37
CA ILE A 148 35.08 -36.95 12.19
C ILE A 148 34.52 -35.87 11.26
N SER A 149 33.29 -35.43 11.53
CA SER A 149 32.66 -34.33 10.81
C SER A 149 32.34 -33.14 11.73
N SER A 150 32.50 -31.93 11.19
CA SER A 150 31.96 -30.69 11.76
C SER A 150 30.96 -30.09 10.79
N ILE A 151 29.84 -29.60 11.31
CA ILE A 151 28.84 -28.85 10.55
C ILE A 151 28.84 -27.43 11.10
N ASP A 152 29.07 -26.47 10.22
CA ASP A 152 29.02 -25.05 10.52
C ASP A 152 28.10 -24.34 9.54
N TYR A 153 27.49 -23.24 9.99
CA TYR A 153 26.70 -22.37 9.14
C TYR A 153 27.41 -21.04 9.01
N PHE A 154 27.81 -20.70 7.80
CA PHE A 154 28.40 -19.42 7.51
C PHE A 154 27.32 -18.49 7.00
N SER A 155 27.20 -17.33 7.61
CA SER A 155 26.39 -16.24 7.09
C SER A 155 27.27 -15.04 6.78
N ARG A 156 26.92 -14.30 5.74
CA ARG A 156 27.54 -13.00 5.45
C ARG A 156 26.96 -11.92 6.38
N TRP A 157 27.82 -11.01 6.83
CA TRP A 157 27.44 -9.91 7.74
C TRP A 157 27.71 -8.52 7.15
N ALA A 158 28.64 -8.41 6.19
CA ALA A 158 28.96 -7.16 5.50
C ALA A 158 28.36 -7.14 4.09
N ASN A 159 27.34 -6.30 3.87
CA ASN A 159 26.77 -6.08 2.55
C ASN A 159 26.86 -4.62 2.16
N SER A 160 27.12 -4.36 0.89
CA SER A 160 26.95 -3.04 0.31
C SER A 160 25.48 -2.84 -0.03
N ARG A 161 25.02 -1.60 0.09
CA ARG A 161 23.65 -1.22 -0.24
C ARG A 161 23.63 0.05 -1.05
N PHE A 162 22.69 0.10 -1.97
CA PHE A 162 22.35 1.25 -2.78
C PHE A 162 20.98 1.73 -2.33
N LEU A 163 20.83 3.05 -2.21
CA LEU A 163 19.59 3.73 -1.85
C LEU A 163 19.36 4.88 -2.83
N GLN A 164 18.23 4.83 -3.53
CA GLN A 164 17.66 5.96 -4.24
C GLN A 164 16.47 6.47 -3.43
N THR A 165 16.61 7.62 -2.78
CA THR A 165 15.55 8.26 -1.96
C THR A 165 15.18 9.64 -2.48
N ASP A 166 15.89 10.12 -3.51
CA ASP A 166 15.69 11.43 -4.10
C ASP A 166 15.78 11.28 -5.62
N TRP A 167 14.91 11.97 -6.34
CA TRP A 167 14.81 11.91 -7.80
C TRP A 167 15.07 13.28 -8.43
N SER A 168 15.27 14.33 -7.63
CA SER A 168 15.25 15.73 -8.05
C SER A 168 16.45 16.17 -8.88
N GLY A 169 17.51 15.36 -8.96
CA GLY A 169 18.73 15.66 -9.69
C GLY A 169 18.64 15.46 -11.20
N GLY A 170 17.56 14.84 -11.70
CA GLY A 170 17.30 14.64 -13.13
C GLY A 170 18.17 13.59 -13.82
N SER A 171 18.08 13.53 -15.16
CA SER A 171 18.86 12.63 -16.01
C SER A 171 20.32 13.08 -16.22
N GLY A 172 21.17 12.20 -16.73
CA GLY A 172 22.55 12.50 -17.14
C GLY A 172 23.65 11.92 -16.23
N ALA A 173 23.31 11.13 -15.21
CA ALA A 173 24.31 10.44 -14.39
C ALA A 173 24.69 9.08 -14.98
N ILE A 174 25.90 8.97 -15.52
CA ILE A 174 26.43 7.72 -16.11
C ILE A 174 26.75 6.70 -15.02
N THR A 175 27.41 7.14 -13.95
CA THR A 175 27.83 6.31 -12.83
C THR A 175 27.15 6.77 -11.55
N TRP A 176 26.95 5.81 -10.65
CA TRP A 176 26.48 6.08 -9.30
C TRP A 176 27.45 6.94 -8.48
N GLN A 177 26.90 7.74 -7.57
CA GLN A 177 27.61 8.47 -6.52
C GLN A 177 27.01 8.08 -5.16
N ASP A 178 27.88 7.89 -4.15
CA ASP A 178 27.51 7.49 -2.77
C ASP A 178 26.35 8.34 -2.23
N PRO A 179 25.41 7.80 -1.41
CA PRO A 179 24.16 8.47 -1.11
C PRO A 179 24.35 9.86 -0.49
N PRO A 180 23.46 10.82 -0.82
CA PRO A 180 22.22 10.60 -1.57
C PRO A 180 22.45 10.59 -3.10
N ALA A 181 22.09 9.48 -3.74
CA ALA A 181 22.00 9.41 -5.19
C ALA A 181 20.70 10.10 -5.60
N ASN A 182 20.80 11.26 -6.25
CA ASN A 182 19.64 12.06 -6.67
C ASN A 182 19.49 12.18 -8.19
N LYS A 183 20.41 11.60 -8.97
CA LYS A 183 20.39 11.58 -10.44
C LYS A 183 20.20 10.18 -11.00
N PHE A 184 19.65 10.09 -12.21
CA PHE A 184 19.49 8.85 -12.98
C PHE A 184 20.16 8.97 -14.36
N TYR A 185 20.31 7.86 -15.11
CA TYR A 185 21.07 7.83 -16.38
C TYR A 185 20.35 8.51 -17.54
N SER A 186 19.29 7.87 -18.03
CA SER A 186 18.50 8.12 -19.26
C SER A 186 19.26 8.52 -20.55
N THR A 187 19.22 7.65 -21.59
CA THR A 187 19.72 7.92 -22.97
C THR A 187 18.75 7.46 -24.09
N THR A 188 17.44 7.55 -23.94
CA THR A 188 16.49 7.10 -24.98
C THR A 188 16.16 8.21 -25.99
N THR A 189 16.48 7.93 -27.26
CA THR A 189 16.42 8.80 -28.45
C THR A 189 15.02 9.21 -28.94
N ASN A 190 13.96 9.04 -28.14
CA ASN A 190 12.62 9.55 -28.46
C ASN A 190 11.92 10.24 -27.27
N PHE A 191 12.67 10.56 -26.22
CA PHE A 191 12.16 11.34 -25.10
C PHE A 191 12.93 12.66 -25.01
N VAL A 192 12.35 13.71 -25.60
CA VAL A 192 12.29 15.00 -24.89
C VAL A 192 11.81 14.68 -23.47
N PRO A 193 12.23 15.36 -22.38
CA PRO A 193 11.49 15.25 -21.11
C PRO A 193 10.03 15.59 -21.40
N SER A 194 9.20 14.57 -21.65
CA SER A 194 7.91 14.73 -22.31
C SER A 194 6.83 15.20 -21.34
N GLY A 195 7.21 15.55 -20.11
CA GLY A 195 6.24 15.80 -19.05
C GLY A 195 5.52 14.53 -18.58
N ASP A 196 5.98 13.33 -18.98
CA ASP A 196 5.31 12.07 -18.63
C ASP A 196 5.79 11.45 -17.30
N ILE A 197 6.98 11.84 -16.82
CA ILE A 197 7.48 11.54 -15.48
C ILE A 197 7.85 12.84 -14.79
N ASP A 198 7.40 12.97 -13.55
CA ASP A 198 7.77 14.02 -12.64
C ASP A 198 8.64 13.45 -11.52
N SER A 199 9.87 13.93 -11.49
CA SER A 199 10.92 13.58 -10.54
C SER A 199 11.34 14.77 -9.67
N VAL A 200 10.70 15.93 -9.84
CA VAL A 200 11.19 17.21 -9.31
C VAL A 200 10.16 17.90 -8.42
N THR A 201 8.87 17.90 -8.79
CA THR A 201 7.90 18.76 -8.10
C THR A 201 7.42 18.22 -6.75
N VAL A 202 7.56 16.91 -6.51
CA VAL A 202 7.40 16.30 -5.18
C VAL A 202 8.77 15.76 -4.74
N PRO A 203 9.44 16.42 -3.78
CA PRO A 203 10.73 15.96 -3.29
C PRO A 203 10.66 14.53 -2.77
N GLY A 204 11.61 13.69 -3.19
CA GLY A 204 11.72 12.31 -2.72
C GLY A 204 10.77 11.30 -3.37
N SER A 205 9.86 11.72 -4.25
CA SER A 205 8.90 10.82 -4.90
C SER A 205 8.97 10.91 -6.42
N LEU A 206 9.07 9.76 -7.08
CA LEU A 206 8.92 9.62 -8.52
C LEU A 206 7.45 9.35 -8.86
N ARG A 207 6.87 10.13 -9.77
CA ARG A 207 5.48 9.97 -10.22
C ARG A 207 5.32 10.21 -11.72
N LEU A 208 4.15 9.91 -12.28
CA LEU A 208 3.79 10.36 -13.63
C LEU A 208 3.77 11.89 -13.65
N GLY A 209 4.27 12.47 -14.74
CA GLY A 209 4.28 13.90 -14.94
C GLY A 209 2.92 14.41 -15.40
N GLN A 210 2.69 15.69 -15.12
CA GLN A 210 1.44 16.35 -15.43
C GLN A 210 1.48 16.83 -16.88
N ILE A 211 0.45 16.48 -17.66
CA ILE A 211 0.23 16.92 -19.03
C ILE A 211 -0.10 18.42 -19.01
N PRO A 212 0.77 19.28 -19.56
CA PRO A 212 0.46 20.69 -19.70
C PRO A 212 -0.77 20.88 -20.60
N GLY A 213 -1.76 21.63 -20.12
CA GLY A 213 -3.03 21.79 -20.84
C GLY A 213 -4.02 20.64 -20.65
N GLY A 214 -3.78 19.75 -19.67
CA GLY A 214 -4.80 18.84 -19.17
C GLY A 214 -6.09 19.62 -18.89
N GLY A 215 -7.17 19.23 -19.56
CA GLY A 215 -8.42 20.00 -19.58
C GLY A 215 -8.89 20.38 -18.18
N ALA A 216 -9.69 21.44 -18.09
CA ALA A 216 -10.21 21.88 -16.80
C ALA A 216 -11.03 20.76 -16.16
N VAL A 217 -10.71 20.42 -14.91
CA VAL A 217 -11.40 19.38 -14.13
C VAL A 217 -12.37 20.04 -13.14
N PRO A 218 -13.54 19.43 -12.89
CA PRO A 218 -14.42 19.86 -11.82
C PRO A 218 -13.71 19.84 -10.45
N TYR A 219 -13.96 20.87 -9.64
CA TYR A 219 -13.58 20.96 -8.24
C TYR A 219 -14.60 21.83 -7.50
N GLY A 220 -15.40 21.23 -6.63
CA GLY A 220 -16.43 21.91 -5.85
C GLY A 220 -17.29 20.91 -5.09
N ASN A 221 -18.52 21.28 -4.75
CA ASN A 221 -19.50 20.38 -4.18
C ASN A 221 -20.38 19.78 -5.30
N GLU A 222 -19.98 18.64 -5.82
CA GLU A 222 -20.74 17.88 -6.82
C GLU A 222 -21.84 17.02 -6.19
N PHE A 223 -22.00 17.07 -4.85
CA PHE A 223 -23.01 16.28 -4.15
C PHE A 223 -24.43 16.78 -4.48
N VAL A 224 -25.24 15.88 -5.05
CA VAL A 224 -26.62 16.18 -5.45
C VAL A 224 -27.63 15.30 -4.70
N SER A 225 -28.71 15.92 -4.24
CA SER A 225 -29.86 15.24 -3.63
C SER A 225 -31.15 15.73 -4.28
N ASN A 226 -31.70 14.92 -5.19
CA ASN A 226 -32.94 15.23 -5.91
C ASN A 226 -34.19 14.88 -5.09
N SER A 227 -34.08 13.90 -4.20
CA SER A 227 -35.18 13.54 -3.30
C SER A 227 -34.67 12.96 -2.00
N VAL A 228 -35.48 13.15 -0.96
CA VAL A 228 -35.35 12.47 0.31
C VAL A 228 -36.28 11.26 0.28
N THR A 229 -35.76 10.10 0.68
CA THR A 229 -36.50 8.84 0.71
C THR A 229 -36.18 8.06 1.99
N THR A 230 -36.51 6.78 2.01
CA THR A 230 -36.17 5.83 3.07
C THR A 230 -35.46 4.63 2.47
N ILE A 231 -34.50 4.05 3.21
CA ILE A 231 -33.89 2.78 2.82
C ILE A 231 -34.99 1.71 2.73
N TYR A 232 -35.69 1.52 3.85
CA TYR A 232 -36.89 0.70 4.00
C TYR A 232 -37.49 0.86 5.41
N ARG A 233 -38.69 0.31 5.60
CA ARG A 233 -39.37 0.19 6.89
C ARG A 233 -38.99 -1.09 7.65
N LEU A 234 -38.47 -0.96 8.87
CA LEU A 234 -38.17 -2.10 9.74
C LEU A 234 -39.42 -2.54 10.54
N ASN A 235 -40.37 -3.18 9.86
CA ASN A 235 -41.63 -3.69 10.43
C ASN A 235 -41.72 -5.22 10.51
N ASN A 236 -40.61 -5.92 10.34
CA ASN A 236 -40.51 -7.38 10.51
C ASN A 236 -39.20 -7.70 11.24
N PRO A 237 -39.20 -8.60 12.25
CA PRO A 237 -37.99 -8.96 13.00
C PRO A 237 -36.86 -9.55 12.13
N ALA A 238 -37.19 -10.13 10.97
CA ALA A 238 -36.19 -10.66 10.04
C ALA A 238 -35.52 -9.58 9.17
N TYR A 239 -36.09 -8.36 9.08
CA TYR A 239 -35.55 -7.31 8.24
C TYR A 239 -34.36 -6.62 8.89
N ARG A 240 -33.40 -6.24 8.05
CA ARG A 240 -32.20 -5.48 8.45
C ARG A 240 -31.91 -4.41 7.41
N LEU A 241 -31.28 -3.32 7.81
CA LEU A 241 -30.83 -2.26 6.91
C LEU A 241 -29.32 -2.10 7.04
N ALA A 242 -28.68 -1.69 5.96
CA ALA A 242 -27.28 -1.31 5.98
C ALA A 242 -27.03 -0.06 5.15
N MET A 243 -26.13 0.79 5.65
CA MET A 243 -25.51 1.89 4.92
C MET A 243 -24.06 1.49 4.64
N ARG A 244 -23.75 1.23 3.37
CA ARG A 244 -22.43 0.81 2.90
C ARG A 244 -21.62 2.04 2.50
N PHE A 245 -20.36 2.09 2.88
CA PHE A 245 -19.46 3.19 2.60
C PHE A 245 -17.99 2.75 2.62
N THR A 246 -17.12 3.56 2.03
CA THR A 246 -15.67 3.46 2.19
C THR A 246 -15.21 4.37 3.33
N ALA A 247 -14.49 3.84 4.31
CA ALA A 247 -13.94 4.65 5.40
C ALA A 247 -12.91 5.64 4.86
N GLN A 248 -13.03 6.92 5.22
CA GLN A 248 -12.19 7.99 4.68
C GLN A 248 -10.88 8.11 5.46
N LYS A 249 -10.89 7.70 6.73
CA LYS A 249 -9.74 7.69 7.61
C LYS A 249 -9.68 6.45 8.49
N SER A 250 -8.48 6.13 8.96
CA SER A 250 -8.27 5.10 9.98
C SER A 250 -8.53 5.68 11.36
N GLY A 251 -9.19 4.92 12.24
CA GLY A 251 -9.46 5.37 13.59
C GLY A 251 -10.41 4.48 14.36
N SER A 252 -10.80 4.92 15.56
CA SER A 252 -11.73 4.22 16.44
C SER A 252 -13.06 4.98 16.54
N VAL A 253 -14.10 4.44 15.91
CA VAL A 253 -15.46 5.00 15.90
C VAL A 253 -16.16 4.66 17.22
N ASN A 254 -16.63 5.67 17.96
CA ASN A 254 -17.36 5.49 19.21
C ASN A 254 -18.82 5.96 19.14
N GLN A 255 -19.20 6.68 18.09
CA GLN A 255 -20.54 7.21 17.90
C GLN A 255 -21.05 6.95 16.50
N LEU A 256 -22.28 6.44 16.41
CA LEU A 256 -23.01 6.26 15.17
C LEU A 256 -24.20 7.19 15.16
N ARG A 257 -24.30 8.06 14.14
CA ARG A 257 -25.46 8.92 13.93
C ARG A 257 -26.15 8.57 12.63
N PHE A 258 -27.47 8.59 12.65
CA PHE A 258 -28.33 8.29 11.52
C PHE A 258 -29.64 9.04 11.66
N TYR A 259 -30.39 9.15 10.57
CA TYR A 259 -31.64 9.88 10.56
C TYR A 259 -32.85 8.93 10.51
N ILE A 260 -33.74 9.04 11.49
CA ILE A 260 -35.04 8.36 11.49
C ILE A 260 -36.05 9.20 10.70
N HIS A 261 -36.50 8.66 9.57
CA HIS A 261 -37.51 9.28 8.71
C HIS A 261 -38.91 9.23 9.35
N ALA A 262 -39.29 8.08 9.89
CA ALA A 262 -40.56 7.85 10.55
C ALA A 262 -40.41 6.81 11.66
N VAL A 263 -41.24 6.90 12.70
CA VAL A 263 -41.24 5.97 13.83
C VAL A 263 -42.65 5.77 14.36
N SER A 264 -42.98 4.52 14.71
CA SER A 264 -44.22 4.17 15.38
C SER A 264 -43.93 3.25 16.55
N ARG A 265 -44.40 3.63 17.76
CA ARG A 265 -44.20 2.86 19.01
C ARG A 265 -42.75 2.41 19.23
N GLY A 266 -41.79 3.26 18.83
CA GLY A 266 -40.38 2.89 18.83
C GLY A 266 -39.80 2.64 20.22
N ASN A 267 -40.43 3.17 21.28
CA ASN A 267 -40.09 2.83 22.66
C ASN A 267 -40.33 1.35 23.03
N GLN A 268 -41.07 0.58 22.21
CA GLN A 268 -41.35 -0.84 22.45
C GLN A 268 -40.37 -1.78 21.75
N VAL A 269 -39.58 -1.30 20.79
CA VAL A 269 -38.74 -2.12 19.91
C VAL A 269 -37.28 -1.69 20.04
N TYR A 270 -36.42 -2.62 20.42
CA TYR A 270 -34.99 -2.37 20.50
C TYR A 270 -34.29 -2.92 19.27
N TYR A 271 -33.50 -2.07 18.63
CA TYR A 271 -32.66 -2.43 17.50
C TYR A 271 -31.20 -2.40 17.92
N ARG A 272 -30.40 -3.27 17.31
CA ARG A 272 -28.96 -3.27 17.39
C ARG A 272 -28.40 -2.43 16.25
N TYR A 273 -27.56 -1.47 16.60
CA TYR A 273 -26.89 -0.54 15.70
C TYR A 273 -25.39 -0.78 15.80
N GLY A 274 -24.69 -0.95 14.69
CA GLY A 274 -23.25 -1.20 14.74
C GLY A 274 -22.59 -1.24 13.38
N LEU A 275 -21.26 -1.33 13.40
CA LEU A 275 -20.44 -1.46 12.20
C LEU A 275 -20.10 -2.92 11.92
N GLN A 276 -20.18 -3.31 10.66
CA GLN A 276 -19.69 -4.59 10.15
C GLN A 276 -18.70 -4.32 9.00
N ALA A 277 -17.70 -5.19 8.86
CA ALA A 277 -16.83 -5.18 7.69
C ALA A 277 -17.54 -5.80 6.47
N ASP A 278 -16.93 -5.65 5.29
CA ASP A 278 -17.33 -6.42 4.10
C ASP A 278 -17.14 -7.93 4.30
N ASN A 279 -18.04 -8.72 3.73
CA ASN A 279 -17.99 -10.17 3.85
C ASN A 279 -16.91 -10.76 2.92
N PRO A 280 -15.84 -11.39 3.43
CA PRO A 280 -14.78 -11.94 2.59
C PRO A 280 -15.25 -13.12 1.72
N LEU A 281 -16.34 -13.80 2.08
CA LEU A 281 -16.91 -14.91 1.32
C LEU A 281 -17.98 -14.46 0.31
N ASN A 282 -18.53 -13.26 0.47
CA ASN A 282 -19.53 -12.70 -0.44
C ASN A 282 -19.45 -11.16 -0.47
N PRO A 283 -18.41 -10.60 -1.12
CA PRO A 283 -18.13 -9.17 -1.14
C PRO A 283 -19.32 -8.33 -1.60
N GLY A 284 -19.46 -7.12 -1.05
CA GLY A 284 -20.62 -6.26 -1.30
C GLY A 284 -21.80 -6.50 -0.35
N ASN A 285 -21.64 -7.38 0.64
CA ASN A 285 -22.61 -7.61 1.71
C ASN A 285 -21.94 -7.48 3.09
N PRO A 286 -22.68 -7.07 4.14
CA PRO A 286 -22.17 -7.09 5.51
C PRO A 286 -21.67 -8.49 5.92
N SER A 287 -20.57 -8.54 6.68
CA SER A 287 -19.96 -9.80 7.17
C SER A 287 -20.86 -10.64 8.08
N GLY A 288 -21.91 -10.05 8.64
CA GLY A 288 -22.78 -10.67 9.65
C GLY A 288 -22.23 -10.58 11.07
N THR A 289 -20.98 -10.12 11.25
CA THR A 289 -20.33 -9.96 12.56
C THR A 289 -20.08 -8.48 12.84
N TYR A 290 -20.57 -8.00 13.98
CA TYR A 290 -20.33 -6.63 14.42
C TYR A 290 -18.89 -6.47 14.92
N ILE A 291 -18.19 -5.46 14.39
CA ILE A 291 -16.92 -4.96 14.95
C ILE A 291 -17.21 -4.35 16.33
N SER A 292 -18.27 -3.53 16.39
CA SER A 292 -18.90 -3.08 17.62
C SER A 292 -20.36 -2.73 17.35
N SER A 293 -21.18 -2.81 18.39
CA SER A 293 -22.60 -2.47 18.33
C SER A 293 -23.14 -2.04 19.69
N ALA A 294 -24.28 -1.35 19.67
CA ALA A 294 -25.09 -1.10 20.86
C ALA A 294 -26.57 -1.31 20.53
N THR A 295 -27.34 -1.66 21.57
CA THR A 295 -28.79 -1.81 21.48
C THR A 295 -29.46 -0.54 21.99
N ALA A 296 -30.38 0.02 21.20
CA ALA A 296 -31.12 1.23 21.54
C ALA A 296 -32.54 1.21 20.99
N ASN A 297 -33.39 2.11 21.50
CA ASN A 297 -34.71 2.40 20.97
C ASN A 297 -34.86 3.92 20.80
N PHE A 298 -35.73 4.33 19.88
CA PHE A 298 -35.98 5.75 19.59
C PHE A 298 -37.46 5.97 19.36
N SER A 299 -38.00 7.09 19.84
CA SER A 299 -39.42 7.44 19.71
C SER A 299 -39.68 8.73 18.94
N ALA A 300 -38.64 9.35 18.38
CA ALA A 300 -38.72 10.58 17.62
C ALA A 300 -38.07 10.44 16.23
N THR A 301 -38.56 11.21 15.26
CA THR A 301 -37.92 11.40 13.96
C THR A 301 -36.72 12.34 14.08
N GLY A 302 -35.87 12.38 13.05
CA GLY A 302 -34.68 13.23 13.02
C GLY A 302 -33.39 12.45 13.28
N TRP A 303 -32.30 13.20 13.45
CA TRP A 303 -31.00 12.64 13.78
C TRP A 303 -31.00 11.99 15.17
N GLN A 304 -30.53 10.76 15.23
CA GLN A 304 -30.33 9.98 16.44
C GLN A 304 -28.86 9.63 16.60
N THR A 305 -28.42 9.45 17.84
CA THR A 305 -27.04 9.06 18.18
C THR A 305 -27.05 7.76 18.98
N VAL A 306 -26.16 6.84 18.61
CA VAL A 306 -25.86 5.63 19.36
C VAL A 306 -24.38 5.66 19.76
N ASN A 307 -24.12 5.61 21.07
CA ASN A 307 -22.76 5.46 21.59
C ASN A 307 -22.40 3.97 21.62
N LEU A 308 -21.22 3.63 21.09
CA LEU A 308 -20.69 2.28 21.10
C LEU A 308 -19.96 2.03 22.43
N PRO A 309 -20.28 0.96 23.18
CA PRO A 309 -19.64 0.67 24.46
C PRO A 309 -18.15 0.34 24.30
N SER A 310 -17.77 -0.26 23.17
CA SER A 310 -16.40 -0.44 22.73
C SER A 310 -16.22 0.25 21.37
N PRO A 311 -15.21 1.13 21.19
CA PRO A 311 -14.97 1.76 19.90
C PRO A 311 -14.70 0.72 18.78
N ALA A 312 -15.27 0.91 17.60
CA ALA A 312 -15.01 0.10 16.42
C ALA A 312 -13.80 0.64 15.66
N ALA A 313 -12.76 -0.19 15.51
CA ALA A 313 -11.62 0.14 14.66
C ALA A 313 -12.01 0.06 13.17
N VAL A 314 -11.68 1.11 12.42
CA VAL A 314 -11.81 1.17 10.96
C VAL A 314 -10.46 1.60 10.35
N THR A 315 -10.23 1.19 9.12
CA THR A 315 -9.03 1.51 8.33
C THR A 315 -9.46 2.27 7.08
N ALA A 316 -8.80 3.38 6.77
CA ALA A 316 -9.02 4.17 5.56
C ALA A 316 -8.98 3.28 4.30
N GLY A 317 -9.90 3.51 3.36
CA GLY A 317 -10.06 2.71 2.14
C GLY A 317 -10.77 1.37 2.34
N GLY A 318 -11.01 0.94 3.59
CA GLY A 318 -11.80 -0.25 3.89
C GLY A 318 -13.30 -0.02 3.67
N ILE A 319 -14.03 -1.06 3.25
CA ILE A 319 -15.48 -1.02 3.06
C ILE A 319 -16.17 -1.50 4.34
N TYR A 320 -17.11 -0.69 4.84
CA TYR A 320 -17.86 -0.96 6.06
C TYR A 320 -19.35 -0.74 5.86
N TYR A 321 -20.13 -1.28 6.81
CA TYR A 321 -21.58 -1.22 6.83
C TYR A 321 -22.05 -0.76 8.19
N PHE A 322 -22.79 0.34 8.25
CA PHE A 322 -23.62 0.64 9.41
C PHE A 322 -24.90 -0.19 9.29
N VAL A 323 -24.98 -1.27 10.07
CA VAL A 323 -26.09 -2.23 10.09
C VAL A 323 -27.06 -1.98 11.24
N VAL A 324 -28.35 -1.98 10.92
CA VAL A 324 -29.46 -1.92 11.89
C VAL A 324 -30.33 -3.16 11.77
N GLN A 325 -30.55 -3.87 12.88
CA GLN A 325 -31.40 -5.06 12.94
C GLN A 325 -32.17 -5.12 14.26
N TYR A 326 -33.30 -5.85 14.27
CA TYR A 326 -34.03 -6.11 15.52
C TYR A 326 -33.15 -6.86 16.52
N ASP A 327 -33.28 -6.52 17.81
CA ASP A 327 -32.52 -7.13 18.90
C ASP A 327 -33.44 -7.71 19.97
N SER A 328 -34.32 -6.89 20.55
CA SER A 328 -35.14 -7.29 21.70
C SER A 328 -36.40 -6.43 21.88
N GLY A 329 -37.24 -6.80 22.86
CA GLY A 329 -38.50 -6.13 23.14
C GLY A 329 -39.68 -6.68 22.35
N SER A 330 -40.61 -5.80 21.95
CA SER A 330 -41.71 -6.18 21.08
C SER A 330 -41.23 -6.40 19.65
N PRO A 331 -41.60 -7.50 18.98
CA PRO A 331 -41.23 -7.71 17.59
C PRO A 331 -41.75 -6.58 16.69
N PRO A 332 -40.94 -6.11 15.71
CA PRO A 332 -41.38 -5.12 14.74
C PRO A 332 -42.61 -5.61 13.97
N ALA A 333 -43.54 -4.70 13.69
CA ALA A 333 -44.81 -4.97 13.00
C ALA A 333 -45.27 -3.71 12.25
N GLY A 334 -46.37 -3.79 11.49
CA GLY A 334 -46.91 -2.65 10.74
C GLY A 334 -47.21 -1.39 11.58
N ASN A 335 -47.45 -1.55 12.89
CA ASN A 335 -47.67 -0.47 13.85
C ASN A 335 -46.49 -0.23 14.82
N ARG A 336 -45.37 -0.94 14.64
CA ARG A 336 -44.17 -0.89 15.48
C ARG A 336 -42.92 -0.95 14.60
N TYR A 337 -42.37 0.20 14.23
CA TYR A 337 -41.30 0.27 13.24
C TYR A 337 -40.47 1.55 13.37
N ILE A 338 -39.31 1.53 12.71
CA ILE A 338 -38.56 2.71 12.29
C ILE A 338 -38.33 2.66 10.77
N ASP A 339 -38.34 3.82 10.14
CA ASP A 339 -37.91 4.02 8.76
C ASP A 339 -36.61 4.83 8.80
N ILE A 340 -35.54 4.33 8.20
CA ILE A 340 -34.25 5.05 8.14
C ILE A 340 -34.19 5.86 6.84
N ARG A 341 -33.86 7.15 6.95
CA ARG A 341 -33.80 8.08 5.82
C ARG A 341 -32.58 7.79 4.93
N SER A 342 -32.74 8.03 3.65
CA SER A 342 -31.66 8.11 2.66
C SER A 342 -31.99 9.20 1.64
N THR A 343 -31.03 9.55 0.78
CA THR A 343 -31.25 10.50 -0.33
C THR A 343 -31.09 9.81 -1.68
N SER A 344 -31.59 10.42 -2.75
CA SER A 344 -31.50 9.88 -4.10
C SER A 344 -31.21 11.01 -5.10
N PRO A 345 -30.38 10.78 -6.14
CA PRO A 345 -29.69 9.52 -6.49
C PRO A 345 -28.54 9.16 -5.53
N VAL A 346 -27.86 8.04 -5.78
CA VAL A 346 -26.55 7.76 -5.18
C VAL A 346 -25.56 8.75 -5.78
N ALA A 347 -24.96 9.61 -4.95
CA ALA A 347 -23.97 10.57 -5.39
C ALA A 347 -22.64 9.88 -5.70
N GLY A 348 -22.27 8.84 -4.92
CA GLY A 348 -21.04 8.08 -5.14
C GLY A 348 -19.77 8.86 -4.81
N ILE A 349 -19.89 9.92 -4.02
CA ILE A 349 -18.82 10.80 -3.57
C ILE A 349 -18.99 11.15 -2.09
N VAL A 350 -17.88 11.52 -1.47
CA VAL A 350 -17.82 12.01 -0.10
C VAL A 350 -18.17 13.50 -0.05
N PRO A 351 -19.17 13.93 0.73
CA PRO A 351 -19.55 15.35 0.88
C PRO A 351 -18.42 16.32 1.18
N GLN A 352 -17.48 15.93 2.03
CA GLN A 352 -16.50 16.88 2.57
C GLN A 352 -15.46 17.34 1.54
N ASN A 353 -15.15 16.50 0.56
CA ASN A 353 -13.98 16.67 -0.30
C ASN A 353 -14.15 16.09 -1.72
N ASP A 354 -15.36 15.67 -2.07
CA ASP A 354 -15.73 15.07 -3.36
C ASP A 354 -14.91 13.83 -3.77
N GLN A 355 -14.24 13.18 -2.81
CA GLN A 355 -13.54 11.93 -3.08
C GLN A 355 -14.53 10.86 -3.52
N PRO A 356 -14.25 10.12 -4.62
CA PRO A 356 -15.13 9.03 -5.07
C PRO A 356 -15.33 7.96 -3.99
N ASP A 357 -16.58 7.64 -3.71
CA ASP A 357 -16.99 6.47 -2.93
C ASP A 357 -17.94 5.60 -3.78
N PRO A 358 -17.40 4.83 -4.75
CA PRO A 358 -18.21 3.93 -5.57
C PRO A 358 -18.86 2.83 -4.74
N ALA A 359 -18.44 2.63 -3.48
CA ALA A 359 -19.05 1.66 -2.60
C ALA A 359 -20.35 2.17 -1.94
N ALA A 360 -20.55 3.49 -1.92
CA ALA A 360 -21.69 4.14 -1.27
C ALA A 360 -23.02 3.61 -1.79
N ASN A 361 -23.75 2.89 -0.94
CA ASN A 361 -25.11 2.46 -1.25
C ASN A 361 -25.85 2.03 0.01
N THR A 362 -27.15 1.86 -0.10
CA THR A 362 -28.01 1.39 0.99
C THR A 362 -28.54 0.00 0.64
N LEU A 363 -28.62 -0.87 1.63
CA LEU A 363 -29.05 -2.26 1.46
C LEU A 363 -30.17 -2.59 2.44
N ARG A 364 -31.03 -3.52 2.03
CA ARG A 364 -32.08 -4.11 2.85
C ARG A 364 -31.93 -5.63 2.83
N TYR A 365 -31.85 -6.24 4.01
CA TYR A 365 -32.04 -7.67 4.16
C TYR A 365 -33.53 -7.97 4.31
N ASN A 366 -34.09 -8.82 3.44
CA ASN A 366 -35.52 -9.14 3.43
C ASN A 366 -35.88 -10.38 4.27
N GLY A 367 -34.95 -10.89 5.07
CA GLY A 367 -35.08 -12.16 5.80
C GLY A 367 -34.45 -13.36 5.10
N VAL A 368 -34.06 -13.21 3.83
CA VAL A 368 -33.40 -14.26 3.02
C VAL A 368 -32.07 -13.75 2.48
N SER A 369 -32.06 -12.60 1.80
CA SER A 369 -30.88 -12.02 1.17
C SER A 369 -30.83 -10.50 1.28
N TRP A 370 -29.62 -9.95 1.13
CA TRP A 370 -29.40 -8.51 1.01
C TRP A 370 -29.76 -8.03 -0.39
N GLN A 371 -30.45 -6.89 -0.45
CA GLN A 371 -30.90 -6.25 -1.68
C GLN A 371 -30.42 -4.80 -1.70
N ILE A 372 -29.74 -4.41 -2.77
CA ILE A 372 -29.31 -3.03 -3.01
C ILE A 372 -30.53 -2.14 -3.24
N ARG A 373 -30.52 -0.93 -2.65
CA ARG A 373 -31.62 0.04 -2.73
C ARG A 373 -31.34 1.23 -3.64
N ASN A 374 -30.10 1.40 -4.11
CA ASN A 374 -29.68 2.50 -4.99
C ASN A 374 -30.09 3.87 -4.45
N SER A 375 -29.85 4.07 -3.15
CA SER A 375 -30.01 5.36 -2.50
C SER A 375 -28.78 5.69 -1.65
N GLN A 376 -28.45 6.97 -1.59
CA GLN A 376 -27.26 7.49 -0.93
C GLN A 376 -27.39 7.31 0.60
N PRO A 377 -26.37 6.70 1.25
CA PRO A 377 -26.29 6.59 2.70
C PRO A 377 -26.31 7.94 3.41
N LEU A 378 -26.99 8.00 4.55
CA LEU A 378 -27.06 9.19 5.40
C LEU A 378 -26.66 8.82 6.84
N TYR A 379 -25.41 9.09 7.18
CA TYR A 379 -24.82 8.70 8.46
C TYR A 379 -23.67 9.65 8.84
N VAL A 380 -23.39 9.74 10.14
CA VAL A 380 -22.17 10.40 10.64
C VAL A 380 -21.51 9.49 11.66
N LEU A 381 -20.23 9.20 11.46
CA LEU A 381 -19.41 8.48 12.43
C LEU A 381 -18.66 9.51 13.27
N GLY A 382 -18.70 9.36 14.60
CA GLY A 382 -17.83 10.07 15.52
C GLY A 382 -16.70 9.18 16.00
N PHE A 383 -15.50 9.75 15.99
CA PHE A 383 -14.28 9.08 16.41
C PHE A 383 -13.88 9.53 17.83
N ASN A 384 -13.11 8.70 18.53
CA ASN A 384 -12.59 9.03 19.87
C ASN A 384 -11.70 10.29 19.90
N ASP A 385 -11.09 10.66 18.78
CA ASP A 385 -10.27 11.86 18.64
C ASP A 385 -11.09 13.15 18.45
N GLY A 386 -12.44 13.05 18.47
CA GLY A 386 -13.35 14.18 18.30
C GLY A 386 -13.64 14.54 16.84
N THR A 387 -13.07 13.82 15.88
CA THR A 387 -13.31 14.07 14.45
C THR A 387 -14.49 13.25 13.91
N PHE A 388 -14.99 13.63 12.74
CA PHE A 388 -16.19 13.02 12.12
C PHE A 388 -15.93 12.60 10.66
N GLU A 389 -16.75 11.68 10.16
CA GLU A 389 -16.83 11.37 8.72
C GLU A 389 -18.26 10.93 8.35
N GLY A 390 -18.59 10.95 7.07
CA GLY A 390 -19.86 10.41 6.54
C GLY A 390 -20.58 11.38 5.62
N ASN A 391 -21.90 11.32 5.63
CA ASN A 391 -22.78 12.21 4.89
C ASN A 391 -23.81 12.88 5.83
N PRO A 392 -23.73 14.21 6.05
CA PRO A 392 -24.63 14.93 6.93
C PRO A 392 -25.90 15.45 6.23
N TYR A 393 -26.00 15.41 4.90
CA TYR A 393 -27.04 16.12 4.15
C TYR A 393 -28.40 15.42 4.20
N ASP A 394 -29.19 15.69 5.25
CA ASP A 394 -30.49 15.05 5.46
C ASP A 394 -31.65 15.70 4.70
N ASN A 395 -31.42 16.90 4.14
CA ASN A 395 -32.43 17.66 3.44
C ASN A 395 -31.89 18.39 2.21
N ARG A 396 -32.81 18.70 1.29
CA ARG A 396 -32.54 19.53 0.10
C ARG A 396 -33.39 20.79 0.15
N ALA A 397 -32.86 21.88 -0.36
CA ALA A 397 -33.60 23.11 -0.59
C ALA A 397 -33.44 23.54 -2.05
N THR A 398 -34.52 24.09 -2.60
CA THR A 398 -34.50 24.71 -3.91
C THR A 398 -34.55 26.23 -3.73
N ARG A 399 -33.70 26.96 -4.45
CA ARG A 399 -33.61 28.42 -4.36
C ARG A 399 -33.92 29.07 -5.70
N SER A 400 -34.85 30.03 -5.67
CA SER A 400 -35.31 30.75 -6.84
C SER A 400 -34.51 32.03 -7.04
N ILE A 401 -33.99 32.21 -8.25
CA ILE A 401 -33.09 33.30 -8.62
C ILE A 401 -33.81 34.19 -9.62
N TYR A 402 -34.21 35.37 -9.13
CA TYR A 402 -34.95 36.39 -9.88
C TYR A 402 -34.92 37.71 -9.11
N GLY A 403 -35.06 38.84 -9.79
CA GLY A 403 -35.10 40.14 -9.14
C GLY A 403 -33.90 40.35 -8.22
N ASN A 404 -34.17 40.69 -6.96
CA ASN A 404 -33.14 40.96 -5.96
C ASN A 404 -32.61 39.71 -5.23
N ASN A 405 -33.10 38.52 -5.57
CA ASN A 405 -32.73 37.26 -4.93
C ASN A 405 -31.52 36.64 -5.62
N PHE A 406 -30.37 36.72 -4.96
CA PHE A 406 -29.11 36.12 -5.41
C PHE A 406 -28.72 34.98 -4.46
N GLU A 407 -28.11 33.95 -5.01
CA GLU A 407 -27.66 32.76 -4.28
C GLU A 407 -26.27 32.39 -4.78
N GLY A 408 -25.45 31.86 -3.89
CA GLY A 408 -24.09 31.48 -4.20
C GLY A 408 -23.43 30.68 -3.10
N GLU A 409 -22.12 30.56 -3.20
CA GLU A 409 -21.25 29.91 -2.23
C GLU A 409 -20.13 30.88 -1.84
N THR A 410 -19.90 31.03 -0.54
CA THR A 410 -18.67 31.63 -0.01
C THR A 410 -17.74 30.49 0.39
N PHE A 411 -16.50 30.50 -0.09
CA PHE A 411 -15.54 29.42 0.18
C PHE A 411 -14.10 29.90 0.27
N SER A 412 -13.27 29.13 0.98
CA SER A 412 -11.81 29.33 1.06
C SER A 412 -11.08 28.06 0.62
N LEU A 413 -10.10 28.20 -0.26
CA LEU A 413 -9.40 27.06 -0.85
C LEU A 413 -8.15 26.66 -0.05
N PRO A 414 -7.85 25.35 0.07
CA PRO A 414 -6.64 24.88 0.77
C PRO A 414 -5.36 25.09 -0.04
N MET A 415 -5.47 25.32 -1.35
CA MET A 415 -4.35 25.48 -2.27
C MET A 415 -4.70 26.47 -3.38
N ASN A 416 -3.69 27.09 -3.99
CA ASN A 416 -3.88 27.97 -5.14
C ASN A 416 -4.53 27.17 -6.30
N LYS A 417 -5.48 27.79 -7.01
CA LYS A 417 -6.15 27.21 -8.18
C LYS A 417 -6.24 28.24 -9.29
N THR A 418 -5.98 27.85 -10.52
CA THR A 418 -6.40 28.61 -11.71
C THR A 418 -7.76 28.07 -12.16
N VAL A 419 -8.75 28.95 -12.28
CA VAL A 419 -10.14 28.60 -12.58
C VAL A 419 -10.55 29.21 -13.92
N SER A 420 -11.06 28.38 -14.83
CA SER A 420 -11.49 28.80 -16.17
C SER A 420 -13.00 28.79 -16.36
N GLY A 421 -13.78 28.41 -15.35
CA GLY A 421 -15.23 28.34 -15.45
C GLY A 421 -15.90 27.76 -14.21
N VAL A 422 -17.19 27.54 -14.31
CA VAL A 422 -18.06 27.11 -13.21
C VAL A 422 -19.20 26.25 -13.73
N GLY A 423 -19.51 25.20 -12.98
CA GLY A 423 -20.69 24.36 -13.12
C GLY A 423 -21.70 24.59 -12.00
N LEU A 424 -22.98 24.51 -12.34
CA LEU A 424 -24.08 24.67 -11.42
C LEU A 424 -25.17 23.62 -11.69
N TYR A 425 -25.69 22.99 -10.63
CA TYR A 425 -26.82 22.07 -10.74
C TYR A 425 -28.15 22.83 -10.62
N MET A 426 -28.84 22.98 -11.76
CA MET A 426 -29.95 23.93 -11.87
C MET A 426 -31.11 23.43 -12.75
N ALA A 427 -32.27 24.09 -12.61
CA ALA A 427 -33.48 23.88 -13.40
C ALA A 427 -34.23 25.22 -13.62
N LEU A 428 -35.31 25.20 -14.40
CA LEU A 428 -36.29 26.29 -14.46
C LEU A 428 -37.47 26.03 -13.50
N SER A 429 -38.08 27.11 -13.01
CA SER A 429 -39.28 27.02 -12.15
C SER A 429 -40.55 26.60 -12.90
N SER A 430 -40.57 26.81 -14.21
CA SER A 430 -41.67 26.42 -15.09
C SER A 430 -41.13 26.20 -16.50
N ASN A 431 -41.99 25.74 -17.42
CA ASN A 431 -41.63 25.64 -18.84
C ASN A 431 -41.61 27.00 -19.55
N GLN A 432 -41.92 28.09 -18.84
CA GLN A 432 -41.81 29.44 -19.39
C GLN A 432 -40.41 29.99 -19.11
N GLU A 433 -39.76 30.49 -20.15
CA GLU A 433 -38.42 31.06 -20.05
C GLU A 433 -38.38 32.28 -19.12
N PRO A 434 -37.36 32.38 -18.25
CA PRO A 434 -37.06 33.59 -17.50
C PRO A 434 -36.89 34.80 -18.42
N ASN A 435 -37.28 35.99 -17.93
CA ASN A 435 -37.24 37.23 -18.71
C ASN A 435 -35.83 37.80 -18.88
N ASP A 436 -34.87 37.28 -18.13
CA ASP A 436 -33.50 37.75 -18.09
C ASP A 436 -32.54 36.56 -18.06
N SER A 437 -31.29 36.80 -18.46
CA SER A 437 -30.23 35.81 -18.40
C SER A 437 -29.90 35.43 -16.96
N LEU A 438 -29.24 34.29 -16.77
CA LEU A 438 -28.55 33.99 -15.53
C LEU A 438 -27.12 34.54 -15.63
N TYR A 439 -26.72 35.32 -14.64
CA TYR A 439 -25.38 35.88 -14.53
C TYR A 439 -24.60 35.21 -13.41
N VAL A 440 -23.26 35.24 -13.52
CA VAL A 440 -22.33 34.78 -12.50
C VAL A 440 -21.33 35.87 -12.13
N THR A 441 -21.06 36.00 -10.85
CA THR A 441 -20.06 36.91 -10.29
C THR A 441 -19.18 36.15 -9.29
N LEU A 442 -17.87 36.40 -9.35
CA LEU A 442 -16.88 35.85 -8.42
C LEU A 442 -16.08 37.00 -7.81
N GLN A 443 -16.12 37.12 -6.50
CA GLN A 443 -15.42 38.15 -5.72
C GLN A 443 -14.34 37.52 -4.85
N ASP A 444 -13.18 38.17 -4.76
CA ASP A 444 -12.23 37.97 -3.67
C ASP A 444 -12.61 38.93 -2.54
N ILE A 445 -13.26 38.40 -1.51
CA ILE A 445 -13.74 39.22 -0.38
C ILE A 445 -12.56 39.68 0.47
N THR A 446 -11.50 38.86 0.58
CA THR A 446 -10.29 39.19 1.32
C THR A 446 -9.57 40.39 0.70
N ALA A 447 -9.44 40.40 -0.62
CA ALA A 447 -8.80 41.50 -1.36
C ALA A 447 -9.75 42.66 -1.68
N GLY A 448 -11.06 42.48 -1.53
CA GLY A 448 -12.08 43.47 -1.90
C GLY A 448 -12.18 43.69 -3.41
N THR A 449 -11.89 42.67 -4.22
CA THR A 449 -11.89 42.78 -5.69
C THR A 449 -12.92 41.84 -6.34
N THR A 450 -13.44 42.23 -7.50
CA THR A 450 -14.31 41.37 -8.31
C THR A 450 -13.49 40.75 -9.43
N LEU A 451 -13.39 39.42 -9.46
CA LEU A 451 -12.59 38.64 -10.40
C LEU A 451 -13.35 38.33 -11.69
N ILE A 452 -14.60 37.86 -11.59
CA ILE A 452 -15.55 37.86 -12.72
C ILE A 452 -16.76 38.69 -12.32
N ASN A 453 -17.20 39.58 -13.22
CA ASN A 453 -18.22 40.57 -12.93
C ASN A 453 -19.44 40.39 -13.83
N ASN A 454 -20.50 39.80 -13.28
CA ASN A 454 -21.80 39.65 -13.93
C ASN A 454 -21.68 39.06 -15.36
N GLU A 455 -20.83 38.05 -15.53
CA GLU A 455 -20.74 37.36 -16.81
C GLU A 455 -22.02 36.60 -17.07
N THR A 456 -22.43 36.56 -18.33
CA THR A 456 -23.60 35.81 -18.76
C THR A 456 -23.32 34.31 -18.68
N PHE A 457 -23.74 33.67 -17.59
CA PHE A 457 -23.66 32.21 -17.40
C PHE A 457 -24.56 31.48 -18.41
N LEU A 458 -25.73 32.06 -18.69
CA LEU A 458 -26.67 31.55 -19.68
C LEU A 458 -27.41 32.70 -20.37
N ALA A 459 -27.11 32.94 -21.65
CA ALA A 459 -27.60 34.09 -22.42
C ALA A 459 -29.09 34.02 -22.81
N THR A 460 -29.67 32.82 -22.80
CA THR A 460 -31.12 32.53 -22.96
C THR A 460 -31.33 31.02 -22.80
N PRO A 461 -32.46 30.53 -22.25
CA PRO A 461 -32.60 29.12 -21.84
C PRO A 461 -33.03 28.18 -22.98
N THR A 462 -32.44 28.30 -24.17
CA THR A 462 -32.65 27.27 -25.19
C THR A 462 -32.04 25.94 -24.72
N GLY A 463 -32.89 24.98 -24.38
CA GLY A 463 -32.48 23.64 -23.94
C GLY A 463 -32.37 23.42 -22.42
N ILE A 464 -32.93 24.31 -21.58
CA ILE A 464 -33.11 24.04 -20.13
C ILE A 464 -34.59 23.86 -19.81
N GLY A 465 -34.93 22.79 -19.09
CA GLY A 465 -36.29 22.50 -18.64
C GLY A 465 -36.45 22.60 -17.12
N THR A 466 -37.53 22.04 -16.61
CA THR A 466 -37.87 22.00 -15.18
C THR A 466 -37.18 20.87 -14.40
N THR A 467 -36.34 20.08 -15.07
CA THR A 467 -35.54 19.00 -14.46
C THR A 467 -34.14 19.49 -14.14
N PHE A 468 -33.67 19.23 -12.93
CA PHE A 468 -32.32 19.60 -12.52
C PHE A 468 -31.24 18.87 -13.34
N ALA A 469 -30.27 19.63 -13.83
CA ALA A 469 -29.12 19.13 -14.54
C ALA A 469 -27.91 20.05 -14.33
N TRP A 470 -26.71 19.49 -14.47
CA TRP A 470 -25.49 20.27 -14.51
C TRP A 470 -25.47 21.18 -15.75
N ARG A 471 -25.08 22.43 -15.54
CA ARG A 471 -24.82 23.42 -16.58
C ARG A 471 -23.47 24.05 -16.32
N THR A 472 -22.68 24.23 -17.37
CA THR A 472 -21.30 24.71 -17.27
C THR A 472 -21.15 25.98 -18.07
N HIS A 473 -20.50 26.97 -17.48
CA HIS A 473 -20.06 28.20 -18.12
C HIS A 473 -18.54 28.30 -18.06
N ASN A 474 -17.91 28.62 -19.19
CA ASN A 474 -16.50 28.97 -19.23
C ASN A 474 -16.37 30.49 -19.06
N PHE A 475 -15.55 30.93 -18.12
CA PHE A 475 -15.30 32.34 -17.93
C PHE A 475 -14.63 32.95 -19.16
N ASN A 476 -14.87 34.24 -19.41
CA ASN A 476 -14.23 34.94 -20.53
C ASN A 476 -12.69 34.97 -20.38
N SER A 477 -12.19 34.88 -19.15
CA SER A 477 -10.77 34.78 -18.83
C SER A 477 -10.58 33.95 -17.57
N ALA A 478 -9.52 33.12 -17.55
CA ALA A 478 -9.19 32.36 -16.36
C ALA A 478 -8.72 33.28 -15.22
N VAL A 479 -9.06 32.92 -13.99
CA VAL A 479 -8.73 33.67 -12.77
C VAL A 479 -7.93 32.81 -11.80
N ASN A 480 -7.02 33.44 -11.06
CA ASN A 480 -6.22 32.74 -10.05
C ASN A 480 -6.84 32.97 -8.67
N LEU A 481 -7.18 31.88 -7.99
CA LEU A 481 -7.62 31.85 -6.61
C LEU A 481 -6.44 31.45 -5.73
N THR A 482 -6.20 32.23 -4.68
CA THR A 482 -5.09 32.06 -3.74
C THR A 482 -5.56 31.27 -2.52
N ALA A 483 -4.72 30.35 -2.04
CA ALA A 483 -4.99 29.58 -0.83
C ALA A 483 -5.22 30.51 0.37
N GLY A 484 -6.22 30.20 1.18
CA GLY A 484 -6.56 30.97 2.38
C GLY A 484 -7.32 32.29 2.15
N SER A 485 -7.44 32.78 0.91
CA SER A 485 -8.37 33.87 0.58
C SER A 485 -9.81 33.36 0.60
N GLN A 486 -10.74 34.23 1.01
CA GLN A 486 -12.17 33.96 0.99
C GLN A 486 -12.79 34.53 -0.29
N TYR A 487 -13.47 33.65 -1.03
CA TYR A 487 -14.13 33.97 -2.28
C TYR A 487 -15.63 33.88 -2.13
N ARG A 488 -16.37 34.71 -2.86
CA ARG A 488 -17.82 34.61 -3.01
C ARG A 488 -18.18 34.47 -4.47
N LEU A 489 -18.68 33.29 -4.81
CA LEU A 489 -19.32 33.00 -6.09
C LEU A 489 -20.82 33.17 -5.91
N TYR A 490 -21.49 33.95 -6.75
CA TYR A 490 -22.95 34.03 -6.72
C TYR A 490 -23.55 34.24 -8.09
N PHE A 491 -24.84 33.97 -8.18
CA PHE A 491 -25.62 34.02 -9.38
C PHE A 491 -26.83 34.93 -9.22
N SER A 492 -27.19 35.63 -10.30
CA SER A 492 -28.24 36.66 -10.31
C SER A 492 -29.03 36.64 -11.61
N SER A 493 -30.29 37.07 -11.55
CA SER A 493 -31.13 37.32 -12.73
C SER A 493 -32.11 38.46 -12.46
N PRO A 494 -31.63 39.72 -12.39
CA PRO A 494 -32.42 40.84 -11.89
C PRO A 494 -33.69 41.17 -12.67
N GLY A 495 -33.73 40.90 -13.97
CA GLY A 495 -34.91 41.11 -14.81
C GLY A 495 -35.91 39.95 -14.80
N SER A 496 -35.55 38.79 -14.23
CA SER A 496 -36.46 37.64 -14.16
C SER A 496 -37.56 37.83 -13.12
N SER A 497 -38.68 37.14 -13.32
CA SER A 497 -39.88 37.25 -12.49
C SER A 497 -40.08 35.99 -11.63
N SER A 498 -40.82 36.10 -10.53
CA SER A 498 -41.00 35.01 -9.56
C SER A 498 -41.75 33.78 -10.12
N ASN A 499 -42.48 33.91 -11.24
CA ASN A 499 -43.17 32.81 -11.90
C ASN A 499 -42.38 32.19 -13.07
N ARG A 500 -41.28 32.83 -13.50
CA ARG A 500 -40.37 32.35 -14.56
C ARG A 500 -38.93 32.63 -14.13
N ASN A 501 -38.37 31.77 -13.29
CA ASN A 501 -37.06 31.95 -12.68
C ASN A 501 -36.16 30.71 -12.79
N TYR A 502 -34.89 30.89 -12.45
CA TYR A 502 -33.93 29.82 -12.31
C TYR A 502 -33.99 29.21 -10.91
N LEU A 503 -33.84 27.90 -10.83
CA LEU A 503 -33.80 27.13 -9.59
C LEU A 503 -32.41 26.55 -9.38
N MET A 504 -31.84 26.76 -8.20
CA MET A 504 -30.58 26.17 -7.75
C MET A 504 -30.86 25.14 -6.66
N LEU A 505 -30.07 24.06 -6.67
CA LEU A 505 -30.16 23.03 -5.64
C LEU A 505 -29.13 23.28 -4.54
N ASN A 506 -29.61 23.29 -3.32
CA ASN A 506 -28.76 23.27 -2.13
C ASN A 506 -29.02 21.99 -1.35
N VAL A 507 -27.98 21.51 -0.69
CA VAL A 507 -28.02 20.44 0.30
C VAL A 507 -27.80 21.03 1.69
N SER A 508 -28.42 20.43 2.71
CA SER A 508 -28.42 21.01 4.05
C SER A 508 -28.46 19.95 5.15
N ASN A 509 -28.00 20.37 6.31
CA ASN A 509 -27.91 19.59 7.54
C ASN A 509 -28.30 20.45 8.76
N PRO A 510 -28.36 19.90 9.99
CA PRO A 510 -28.59 20.71 11.18
C PRO A 510 -27.39 21.61 11.47
N ASN A 511 -27.64 22.86 11.84
CA ASN A 511 -26.59 23.85 12.14
C ASN A 511 -25.91 23.61 13.50
N SER A 512 -25.06 22.59 13.55
CA SER A 512 -24.26 22.24 14.72
C SER A 512 -23.12 21.32 14.33
N ALA A 513 -22.00 21.38 15.04
CA ALA A 513 -21.08 20.23 15.09
C ALA A 513 -21.86 19.04 15.67
N PRO A 514 -21.73 17.83 15.10
CA PRO A 514 -20.69 17.38 14.18
C PRO A 514 -21.00 17.53 12.68
N TYR A 515 -22.18 18.02 12.31
CA TYR A 515 -22.66 17.96 10.93
C TYR A 515 -21.92 18.93 10.02
N ASN A 516 -21.76 20.17 10.46
CA ASN A 516 -21.06 21.22 9.69
C ASN A 516 -19.57 20.86 9.44
N ASP A 517 -18.96 20.04 10.28
CA ASP A 517 -17.53 19.69 10.17
C ASP A 517 -17.23 18.81 8.94
N ILE A 518 -18.25 18.13 8.42
CA ILE A 518 -18.16 17.18 7.29
C ILE A 518 -19.03 17.60 6.09
N ASN A 519 -19.45 18.86 6.08
CA ASN A 519 -19.93 19.54 4.88
C ASN A 519 -18.82 19.74 3.86
N TRP A 520 -19.14 20.18 2.65
CA TRP A 520 -18.17 20.56 1.63
C TRP A 520 -17.14 21.54 2.20
N LEU A 521 -15.86 21.18 2.17
CA LEU A 521 -14.75 21.91 2.81
C LEU A 521 -14.94 22.23 4.32
N GLY A 522 -15.87 21.54 4.99
CA GLY A 522 -16.24 21.77 6.38
C GLY A 522 -16.68 23.21 6.63
N ALA A 523 -16.07 23.88 7.62
CA ALA A 523 -16.38 25.27 7.95
C ALA A 523 -15.87 26.31 6.92
N ASN A 524 -15.13 25.88 5.89
CA ASN A 524 -14.51 26.78 4.91
C ASN A 524 -15.35 27.02 3.67
N ALA A 525 -16.49 26.34 3.51
CA ALA A 525 -17.47 26.66 2.48
C ALA A 525 -18.88 26.68 3.08
N PHE A 526 -19.71 27.57 2.54
CA PHE A 526 -21.10 27.70 2.92
C PHE A 526 -21.87 28.55 1.92
N THR A 527 -23.16 28.29 1.81
CA THR A 527 -24.06 29.08 0.97
C THR A 527 -24.10 30.53 1.44
N THR A 528 -24.15 31.45 0.47
CA THR A 528 -24.36 32.89 0.67
C THR A 528 -25.58 33.40 -0.10
N ARG A 529 -26.32 34.34 0.47
CA ARG A 529 -27.58 34.84 -0.11
C ARG A 529 -27.73 36.33 -0.01
N SER A 530 -28.30 36.95 -1.04
CA SER A 530 -28.76 38.33 -0.98
C SER A 530 -30.25 38.39 -1.34
N ALA A 531 -31.01 39.18 -0.59
CA ALA A 531 -32.41 39.51 -0.90
C ALA A 531 -32.60 40.96 -1.39
N ASN A 532 -31.50 41.71 -1.55
CA ASN A 532 -31.51 43.14 -1.85
C ASN A 532 -30.58 43.50 -3.01
N GLY A 533 -30.43 42.61 -3.99
CA GLY A 533 -29.69 42.90 -5.21
C GLY A 533 -28.17 43.00 -5.02
N GLY A 534 -27.63 42.28 -4.04
CA GLY A 534 -26.19 42.17 -3.77
C GLY A 534 -25.64 43.22 -2.80
N LEU A 535 -26.51 44.04 -2.18
CA LEU A 535 -26.08 45.05 -1.21
C LEU A 535 -25.61 44.42 0.10
N ASN A 536 -26.31 43.39 0.60
CA ASN A 536 -25.92 42.63 1.78
C ASN A 536 -26.07 41.13 1.54
N PHE A 537 -25.17 40.34 2.14
CA PHE A 537 -25.20 38.89 2.07
C PHE A 537 -25.42 38.26 3.45
N THR A 538 -26.16 37.16 3.48
CA THR A 538 -26.37 36.30 4.66
C THR A 538 -25.81 34.92 4.36
N ASP A 539 -24.91 34.47 5.23
CA ASP A 539 -24.22 33.19 5.08
C ASP A 539 -24.87 32.10 5.94
N SER A 540 -24.86 30.85 5.46
CA SER A 540 -25.52 29.71 6.12
C SER A 540 -24.58 28.51 6.23
N PRO A 541 -23.89 28.29 7.35
CA PRO A 541 -22.81 27.29 7.50
C PRO A 541 -23.25 25.81 7.50
N PHE A 542 -24.53 25.57 7.26
CA PHE A 542 -25.20 24.25 7.31
C PHE A 542 -25.93 23.96 6.00
N ILE A 543 -25.64 24.75 4.96
CA ILE A 543 -26.20 24.65 3.64
C ILE A 543 -25.06 24.85 2.65
N ASP A 544 -24.94 23.95 1.69
CA ASP A 544 -23.97 24.05 0.60
C ASP A 544 -24.69 24.04 -0.73
N LEU A 545 -24.19 24.84 -1.68
CA LEU A 545 -24.65 24.85 -3.06
C LEU A 545 -24.09 23.62 -3.80
N SER A 546 -24.86 23.00 -4.69
CA SER A 546 -24.33 22.00 -5.63
C SER A 546 -23.70 22.70 -6.84
N TYR A 547 -22.37 22.88 -6.81
CA TYR A 547 -21.58 23.62 -7.80
C TYR A 547 -20.18 22.99 -7.99
N TYR A 548 -19.52 23.29 -9.11
CA TYR A 548 -18.08 23.05 -9.25
C TYR A 548 -17.38 24.20 -9.95
N LEU A 549 -16.10 24.36 -9.69
CA LEU A 549 -15.20 25.21 -10.48
C LEU A 549 -14.51 24.34 -11.52
N LEU A 550 -14.29 24.88 -12.70
CA LEU A 550 -13.39 24.27 -13.68
C LEU A 550 -11.97 24.73 -13.36
N VAL A 551 -11.24 23.94 -12.58
CA VAL A 551 -9.85 24.24 -12.24
C VAL A 551 -8.94 23.66 -13.31
N SER A 552 -7.82 24.32 -13.61
CA SER A 552 -6.77 23.73 -14.42
C SER A 552 -6.36 22.40 -13.79
N GLY A 553 -6.75 21.30 -14.44
CA GLY A 553 -6.48 19.96 -13.96
C GLY A 553 -5.06 19.57 -14.28
N SER A 554 -4.39 18.96 -13.31
CA SER A 554 -3.18 18.22 -13.58
C SER A 554 -3.55 16.81 -14.05
N LEU A 555 -3.90 16.66 -15.32
CA LEU A 555 -3.96 15.31 -15.89
C LEU A 555 -2.56 14.72 -15.89
N TYR A 556 -2.40 13.50 -15.41
CA TYR A 556 -1.14 12.78 -15.50
C TYR A 556 -1.03 12.06 -16.85
N ALA A 557 0.20 11.91 -17.32
CA ALA A 557 0.48 11.01 -18.44
C ALA A 557 0.02 9.59 -18.09
N LEU A 558 -0.45 8.83 -19.09
CA LEU A 558 -0.94 7.47 -18.85
C LEU A 558 0.17 6.50 -18.44
N ASN A 559 1.41 6.76 -18.87
CA ASN A 559 2.56 5.98 -18.49
C ASN A 559 3.85 6.79 -18.64
N GLY A 560 4.89 6.36 -17.94
CA GLY A 560 6.21 6.98 -18.02
C GLY A 560 7.30 6.03 -17.52
N GLU A 561 8.53 6.20 -18.01
CA GLU A 561 9.64 5.30 -17.72
C GLU A 561 10.92 6.05 -17.34
N ILE A 562 11.73 5.46 -16.45
CA ILE A 562 13.08 5.91 -16.14
C ILE A 562 14.07 4.75 -16.06
N ILE A 563 15.34 5.05 -16.31
CA ILE A 563 16.47 4.12 -16.20
C ILE A 563 17.50 4.70 -15.22
N SER A 564 17.92 3.89 -14.25
CA SER A 564 18.91 4.27 -13.24
C SER A 564 20.30 4.53 -13.83
N SER A 565 21.12 5.29 -13.10
CA SER A 565 22.58 5.29 -13.27
C SER A 565 23.16 3.88 -13.14
N SER A 566 24.33 3.63 -13.73
CA SER A 566 25.06 2.38 -13.50
C SER A 566 25.52 2.31 -12.05
N LEU A 567 25.01 1.31 -11.33
CA LEU A 567 25.56 0.90 -10.04
C LEU A 567 26.82 0.06 -10.31
N ASP A 568 27.98 0.54 -9.88
CA ASP A 568 29.24 -0.22 -9.91
C ASP A 568 29.46 -0.87 -8.55
N SER A 569 29.54 -2.19 -8.52
CA SER A 569 29.84 -2.94 -7.30
C SER A 569 31.25 -2.67 -6.75
N GLY A 570 32.14 -2.12 -7.57
CA GLY A 570 33.55 -1.85 -7.25
C GLY A 570 34.44 -3.10 -7.31
N ASN A 571 33.86 -4.27 -7.58
CA ASN A 571 34.60 -5.52 -7.71
C ASN A 571 34.82 -5.86 -9.19
N SER A 572 36.08 -5.93 -9.62
CA SER A 572 36.47 -6.31 -10.98
C SER A 572 36.16 -7.76 -11.32
N GLN A 573 36.00 -8.62 -10.32
CA GLN A 573 35.51 -9.99 -10.44
C GLN A 573 33.98 -10.06 -10.40
N GLY A 574 33.28 -8.94 -10.16
CA GLY A 574 31.82 -8.84 -10.17
C GLY A 574 31.16 -8.78 -8.78
N GLY A 575 30.00 -8.11 -8.71
CA GLY A 575 29.21 -7.96 -7.47
C GLY A 575 28.17 -9.06 -7.33
N GLY A 576 28.07 -9.66 -6.14
CA GLY A 576 26.97 -10.58 -5.83
C GLY A 576 25.69 -9.79 -5.57
N PHE A 577 24.88 -9.45 -6.58
CA PHE A 577 23.60 -8.78 -6.36
C PHE A 577 22.55 -9.77 -5.82
N HIS A 578 21.79 -9.39 -4.79
CA HIS A 578 20.90 -10.35 -4.08
C HIS A 578 19.43 -10.02 -4.18
N TYR A 579 19.03 -8.81 -3.79
CA TYR A 579 17.64 -8.40 -3.80
C TYR A 579 17.50 -6.91 -4.09
N MET A 580 16.33 -6.56 -4.60
CA MET A 580 15.86 -5.19 -4.76
C MET A 580 14.57 -5.00 -3.98
N VAL A 581 14.42 -3.84 -3.35
CA VAL A 581 13.19 -3.41 -2.67
C VAL A 581 12.70 -2.11 -3.30
N VAL A 582 11.40 -2.06 -3.59
CA VAL A 582 10.66 -0.83 -3.91
C VAL A 582 9.76 -0.50 -2.72
N ASN A 583 9.82 0.74 -2.25
CA ASN A 583 8.98 1.26 -1.19
C ASN A 583 8.16 2.45 -1.67
N LEU A 584 6.89 2.46 -1.26
CA LEU A 584 5.90 3.51 -1.43
C LEU A 584 5.47 3.97 -0.02
N ASN A 585 5.41 5.28 0.21
CA ASN A 585 4.93 5.87 1.46
C ASN A 585 3.40 5.75 1.61
N GLU A 586 2.70 5.63 0.48
CA GLU A 586 1.25 5.44 0.38
C GLU A 586 0.99 4.13 -0.38
N ALA A 587 -0.09 3.43 -0.02
CA ALA A 587 -0.47 2.20 -0.72
C ALA A 587 -0.81 2.49 -2.19
N LEU A 588 -0.41 1.60 -3.09
CA LEU A 588 -0.64 1.77 -4.52
C LEU A 588 -2.15 1.85 -4.83
N ASN A 589 -2.59 2.98 -5.40
CA ASN A 589 -3.98 3.24 -5.75
C ASN A 589 -4.53 2.20 -6.74
N ALA A 590 -5.82 1.87 -6.63
CA ALA A 590 -6.54 1.19 -7.69
C ALA A 590 -6.37 1.97 -9.01
N ASN A 591 -6.29 1.28 -10.16
CA ASN A 591 -6.04 1.86 -11.49
C ASN A 591 -4.60 2.36 -11.76
N THR A 592 -3.67 2.19 -10.82
CA THR A 592 -2.24 2.48 -11.03
C THR A 592 -1.39 1.22 -10.95
N LYS A 593 -0.24 1.22 -11.64
CA LYS A 593 0.73 0.13 -11.66
C LYS A 593 2.17 0.64 -11.62
N VAL A 594 3.03 -0.11 -10.94
CA VAL A 594 4.49 0.08 -10.92
C VAL A 594 5.14 -1.21 -11.42
N TYR A 595 5.93 -1.08 -12.49
CA TYR A 595 6.70 -2.17 -13.09
C TYR A 595 8.19 -1.91 -12.98
N VAL A 596 8.97 -2.96 -12.76
CA VAL A 596 10.43 -2.89 -12.69
C VAL A 596 11.09 -3.96 -13.55
N GLN A 597 12.20 -3.59 -14.20
CA GLN A 597 13.14 -4.50 -14.86
C GLN A 597 14.55 -4.26 -14.35
N LEU A 598 15.37 -5.30 -14.38
CA LEU A 598 16.77 -5.26 -13.98
C LEU A 598 17.67 -5.64 -15.15
N ALA A 599 18.87 -5.09 -15.20
CA ALA A 599 19.92 -5.47 -16.14
C ALA A 599 21.26 -5.47 -15.43
N ALA A 600 22.12 -6.46 -15.68
CA ALA A 600 23.48 -6.51 -15.16
C ALA A 600 24.48 -6.89 -16.26
N ASN A 601 25.70 -6.37 -16.19
CA ASN A 601 26.76 -6.66 -17.16
C ASN A 601 28.17 -6.42 -16.56
N ASN A 602 29.19 -6.72 -17.36
CA ASN A 602 30.59 -6.48 -17.04
C ASN A 602 31.24 -5.37 -17.89
N ASP A 603 30.58 -4.93 -18.97
CA ASP A 603 31.10 -3.94 -19.91
C ASP A 603 30.63 -2.51 -19.61
N ASN A 604 29.60 -2.32 -18.77
CA ASN A 604 28.91 -1.05 -18.52
C ASN A 604 28.30 -0.41 -19.78
N ILE A 605 28.12 -1.18 -20.86
CA ILE A 605 27.71 -0.68 -22.19
C ILE A 605 26.43 -1.38 -22.66
N THR A 606 26.38 -2.71 -22.62
CA THR A 606 25.27 -3.50 -23.17
C THR A 606 24.26 -3.87 -22.09
N TRP A 607 23.05 -3.30 -22.15
CA TRP A 607 22.05 -3.49 -21.09
C TRP A 607 20.84 -4.30 -21.56
N ASN A 608 20.73 -5.54 -21.06
CA ASN A 608 19.57 -6.41 -21.31
C ASN A 608 18.63 -6.38 -20.10
N TYR A 609 17.52 -5.64 -20.22
CA TYR A 609 16.53 -5.49 -19.16
C TYR A 609 15.58 -6.69 -19.12
N GLN A 610 15.48 -7.34 -17.97
CA GLN A 610 14.70 -8.55 -17.74
C GLN A 610 13.88 -8.45 -16.46
N GLY A 611 12.75 -9.15 -16.46
CA GLY A 611 11.87 -9.33 -15.31
C GLY A 611 12.00 -10.74 -14.73
N PRO A 612 10.95 -11.28 -14.09
CA PRO A 612 11.01 -12.62 -13.49
C PRO A 612 11.11 -13.75 -14.51
N ALA A 613 10.65 -13.59 -15.75
CA ALA A 613 10.76 -14.66 -16.76
C ALA A 613 12.17 -14.78 -17.35
N GLY A 614 13.02 -13.75 -17.23
CA GLY A 614 14.39 -13.74 -17.76
C GLY A 614 14.45 -13.69 -19.29
N THR A 615 13.35 -13.34 -19.96
CA THR A 615 13.24 -13.35 -21.42
C THR A 615 13.53 -12.00 -22.04
N GLY A 616 13.52 -10.92 -21.25
CA GLY A 616 13.69 -9.55 -21.73
C GLY A 616 12.58 -9.08 -22.68
N GLY A 617 11.46 -9.82 -22.71
CA GLY A 617 10.29 -9.51 -23.52
C GLY A 617 9.46 -8.34 -22.97
N PRO A 618 8.52 -7.81 -23.76
CA PRO A 618 7.71 -6.64 -23.37
C PRO A 618 6.78 -6.89 -22.17
N LEU A 619 6.53 -8.15 -21.81
CA LEU A 619 5.71 -8.56 -20.66
C LEU A 619 6.57 -9.03 -19.46
N ASP A 620 7.89 -9.04 -19.60
CA ASP A 620 8.80 -9.55 -18.57
C ASP A 620 9.12 -8.43 -17.56
N TRP A 621 8.21 -8.21 -16.61
CA TRP A 621 8.33 -7.19 -15.57
C TRP A 621 8.05 -7.75 -14.18
N TYR A 622 8.78 -7.25 -13.19
CA TYR A 622 8.36 -7.33 -11.80
C TYR A 622 7.23 -6.33 -11.58
N GLU A 623 6.11 -6.76 -10.99
CA GLU A 623 4.92 -5.92 -10.76
C GLU A 623 4.64 -5.82 -9.26
N LEU A 624 4.32 -4.61 -8.78
CA LEU A 624 3.75 -4.41 -7.45
C LEU A 624 2.24 -4.67 -7.50
N ALA A 625 1.72 -5.42 -6.53
CA ALA A 625 0.28 -5.63 -6.42
C ALA A 625 -0.44 -4.37 -5.91
N THR A 626 -1.70 -4.19 -6.32
CA THR A 626 -2.54 -3.08 -5.83
C THR A 626 -2.69 -3.15 -4.31
N GLY A 627 -2.57 -2.01 -3.64
CA GLY A 627 -2.60 -1.93 -2.17
C GLY A 627 -1.28 -2.24 -1.46
N GLU A 628 -0.23 -2.66 -2.16
CA GLU A 628 1.10 -2.83 -1.56
C GLU A 628 1.76 -1.46 -1.28
N THR A 629 2.55 -1.40 -0.20
CA THR A 629 3.43 -0.27 0.15
C THR A 629 4.91 -0.64 0.03
N THR A 630 5.24 -1.92 -0.03
CA THR A 630 6.61 -2.42 -0.15
C THR A 630 6.62 -3.76 -0.87
N HIS A 631 7.58 -3.97 -1.75
CA HIS A 631 7.81 -5.25 -2.38
C HIS A 631 9.31 -5.52 -2.54
N SER A 632 9.72 -6.76 -2.28
CA SER A 632 11.11 -7.23 -2.40
C SER A 632 11.19 -8.38 -3.39
N TRP A 633 12.11 -8.31 -4.34
CA TRP A 633 12.40 -9.40 -5.27
C TRP A 633 13.85 -9.85 -5.18
N ASN A 634 14.06 -11.16 -5.25
CA ASN A 634 15.37 -11.75 -5.41
C ASN A 634 15.91 -11.47 -6.82
N ILE A 635 17.14 -10.98 -6.90
CA ILE A 635 17.88 -10.79 -8.14
C ILE A 635 18.42 -12.17 -8.55
N ARG A 636 17.90 -12.72 -9.64
CA ARG A 636 18.22 -14.09 -10.07
C ARG A 636 19.71 -14.25 -10.41
N THR A 637 20.20 -15.47 -10.22
CA THR A 637 21.48 -16.01 -10.72
C THR A 637 21.62 -16.05 -12.25
N GLY A 638 20.60 -15.63 -13.01
CA GLY A 638 20.58 -15.60 -14.49
C GLY A 638 20.68 -14.19 -15.12
N LEU A 639 20.77 -13.13 -14.32
CA LEU A 639 21.05 -11.75 -14.80
C LEU A 639 22.51 -11.55 -15.23
N TYR A 640 23.29 -12.63 -15.26
CA TYR A 640 24.72 -12.66 -15.54
C TYR A 640 24.95 -12.97 -17.01
N ASP A 641 25.98 -12.37 -17.59
CA ASP A 641 26.39 -12.64 -18.97
C ASP A 641 26.68 -14.14 -19.15
N ALA A 642 25.85 -14.83 -19.93
CA ALA A 642 25.98 -16.26 -20.18
C ALA A 642 27.33 -16.67 -20.80
N SER A 643 28.11 -15.71 -21.30
CA SER A 643 29.46 -15.94 -21.86
C SER A 643 30.58 -15.91 -20.82
N THR A 644 30.35 -15.40 -19.60
CA THR A 644 31.36 -15.38 -18.53
C THR A 644 30.77 -15.94 -17.23
N VAL A 645 31.42 -16.95 -16.64
CA VAL A 645 31.03 -17.56 -15.36
C VAL A 645 31.16 -16.56 -14.16
N GLN A 646 31.50 -15.31 -14.44
CA GLN A 646 31.84 -14.27 -13.47
C GLN A 646 30.60 -13.43 -13.07
N PRO A 647 30.50 -12.98 -11.80
CA PRO A 647 29.46 -12.05 -11.41
C PRO A 647 29.48 -10.77 -12.25
N SER A 648 28.32 -10.11 -12.41
CA SER A 648 28.24 -8.83 -13.10
C SER A 648 28.77 -7.73 -12.19
N ARG A 649 29.68 -6.91 -12.69
CA ARG A 649 30.21 -5.75 -11.95
C ARG A 649 29.18 -4.64 -11.85
N TYR A 650 28.40 -4.42 -12.90
CA TYR A 650 27.46 -3.31 -13.00
C TYR A 650 26.01 -3.77 -13.01
N LEU A 651 25.13 -2.97 -12.41
CA LEU A 651 23.67 -3.18 -12.41
C LEU A 651 22.94 -1.88 -12.77
N ARG A 652 21.82 -2.01 -13.48
CA ARG A 652 20.80 -0.96 -13.66
C ARG A 652 19.41 -1.50 -13.40
N TYR A 653 18.53 -0.60 -13.02
CA TYR A 653 17.09 -0.85 -12.97
C TYR A 653 16.36 0.10 -13.92
N LYS A 654 15.22 -0.36 -14.42
CA LYS A 654 14.26 0.43 -15.18
C LYS A 654 12.92 0.38 -14.47
N ILE A 655 12.32 1.53 -14.24
CA ILE A 655 10.98 1.65 -13.64
C ILE A 655 10.02 2.17 -14.70
N ARG A 656 8.84 1.58 -14.75
CA ARG A 656 7.71 2.04 -15.52
C ARG A 656 6.50 2.29 -14.62
N LEU A 657 5.98 3.50 -14.67
CA LEU A 657 4.76 3.92 -13.99
C LEU A 657 3.61 3.91 -14.99
N VAL A 658 2.43 3.46 -14.58
CA VAL A 658 1.21 3.44 -15.42
C VAL A 658 -0.01 3.84 -14.60
N THR A 659 -0.92 4.58 -15.22
CA THR A 659 -2.28 4.81 -14.71
C THR A 659 -3.30 4.58 -15.82
N THR A 660 -4.47 4.03 -15.48
CA THR A 660 -5.65 4.02 -16.36
C THR A 660 -6.62 5.17 -16.04
N ASP A 661 -6.31 5.97 -15.02
CA ASP A 661 -7.06 7.15 -14.61
C ASP A 661 -6.10 8.34 -14.52
N GLN A 662 -6.22 9.28 -15.46
CA GLN A 662 -5.31 10.43 -15.56
C GLN A 662 -5.46 11.44 -14.42
N THR A 663 -6.42 11.26 -13.51
CA THR A 663 -6.53 12.12 -12.31
C THR A 663 -5.63 11.65 -11.16
N ILE A 664 -5.09 10.43 -11.26
CA ILE A 664 -4.23 9.81 -10.23
C ILE A 664 -2.90 9.34 -10.81
N THR A 665 -1.90 9.19 -9.95
CA THR A 665 -0.54 8.79 -10.33
C THR A 665 0.07 7.86 -9.28
N PRO A 666 0.80 6.80 -9.66
CA PRO A 666 1.58 6.01 -8.71
C PRO A 666 2.81 6.82 -8.25
N LYS A 667 3.23 6.61 -6.99
CA LYS A 667 4.39 7.28 -6.39
C LYS A 667 5.40 6.24 -5.91
N VAL A 668 6.65 6.36 -6.34
CA VAL A 668 7.78 5.52 -5.87
C VAL A 668 8.73 6.38 -5.07
N ASP A 669 8.94 6.05 -3.81
CA ASP A 669 9.70 6.88 -2.88
C ASP A 669 11.12 6.37 -2.65
N LEU A 670 11.31 5.04 -2.65
CA LEU A 670 12.61 4.44 -2.37
C LEU A 670 12.88 3.19 -3.21
N ILE A 671 14.06 3.15 -3.82
CA ILE A 671 14.68 1.93 -4.35
C ILE A 671 15.88 1.54 -3.51
N LYS A 672 15.93 0.28 -3.09
CA LYS A 672 17.07 -0.30 -2.41
C LYS A 672 17.60 -1.50 -3.19
N ILE A 673 18.91 -1.55 -3.40
CA ILE A 673 19.60 -2.73 -3.95
C ILE A 673 20.66 -3.19 -2.96
N ASN A 674 20.80 -4.49 -2.79
CA ASN A 674 21.80 -5.10 -1.92
C ASN A 674 22.76 -6.00 -2.68
N TRP A 675 24.06 -5.87 -2.40
CA TRP A 675 25.10 -6.74 -2.99
C TRP A 675 26.24 -7.05 -2.03
N SER A 676 26.96 -8.15 -2.29
CA SER A 676 28.26 -8.44 -1.71
C SER A 676 29.37 -7.92 -2.62
N LYS A 677 30.40 -7.31 -2.01
CA LYS A 677 31.64 -7.00 -2.71
C LYS A 677 32.42 -8.27 -3.00
#